data_AF-U5QC30-F1
#
_entry.id   AF-U5QC30-F1
#
_cell.length_a   1.000
_cell.length_b   1.000
_cell.length_c   1.000
_cell.angle_alpha   90.00
_cell.angle_beta   90.00
_cell.angle_gamma   90.00
#
_symmetry.space_group_name_H-M   'P 1'
#
loop_
_entity.id
_entity.type
_entity.pdbx_description
1 polymer ?
#
loop_
_entity_poly.entity_id
_entity_poly.type
_entity_poly.pdbx_seq_one_letter_code
_entity_poly.pdbx_strand_id
1 'polypeptide(L)'
;MQANNTTPGDAVPLLPELDSATGRVPAVPPAQWSATTDGLLGQVATSIKVPGLLTGEHSIDSIPDLWARPLLFELALLDSRHPLHKQVQGEWRGLLALLALREVRGLDFKAEALELPASAANLGRAPAFVQAATRLLPRRQLSEDTPWTNLYIFTYRGRAVGITSPTTLVCTAADCRGRFDSRVSWATEAGLQDPVPFLTATEKAALAHWLVILVTNLNAHPAISGREAGDLLNRLGGQLSKFAESLNSPPVNHEFSNRFLGLNTGFYTYLDKPLRAREVSLEESAARLVTTPGLKAPIGLLIVDPTIAEYWRVKPSEVPLFGRETLASIDFAALQEVRRGDKDKLRQLGQEVLRNAEWRTAAMLFSERLLLISSNQPFRGVREVEGQRNLTYEQRPVIPILPIASELLDYLSAPELEKRLSFFPEKNNAITVELRLPLAGPDGQARDFPVRHTYDANSIDRRSNFPVLEIWPHFRSEHWHLYYTYYDAALRRPQDIFVARPRIAGVPLDLEANCRSFQRGESDRREVTRLEAPPTAFVCSAYLPERREELEVGCLLLQELEFKESNGSIWSLGVDFGTSATHVYVQAAPGDEPSPLPWSDQLLQITPIGDSERDRLTNFFLPPFLPERPFPTLFRPDSGASQNWPFWQGNIRYVKPALAMLNDLKRNGIASGFKWSEDQALIGGFLIQLAAQSAAYAVERGASAIRWSISYPSAFSSFSEASLRNIWEEITERLNVPVADLRYQTESEAAARYFQHGERVSLVRTVCIDIGGGTSDISIWNNSVLLQQSSIKFAGESIFLDLLRHYPATLGAFGSEWTQQLSNVNKDRSFYAEAVSLFRASQREDLFKKLPILLASSRPGEPLYQFIHLLALGLSGLVFYAGLLLRRLRQEEKWTSDELPYLCVGGNGARIFNWLSLGRAFNKNTKQTELFTSVLRTAAEIGGQGRLDLRISSQPKAEVAYGLLKSERPLKKEEEAIIELAGEDSIDGSGTIVGWSSNLKPEVLAAGLSVPEDFTHLRSFVAAYNAYAATKESLASPVNFNEVAQSIRDIVQDELNEYKEQDPHSIVVKPLFITALKALLKVEAERWLGGGR
;
A
#
# COMPACT_ATOMS: atom_id res chain seq x y z
N MET A 1 -93.25 -16.53 -22.32
CA MET A 1 -94.46 -15.68 -22.37
C MET A 1 -94.12 -14.41 -23.11
N GLN A 2 -95.05 -13.96 -23.95
CA GLN A 2 -95.08 -12.74 -24.76
C GLN A 2 -94.23 -12.72 -26.05
N ALA A 3 -94.95 -13.00 -27.13
CA ALA A 3 -94.69 -12.58 -28.49
C ALA A 3 -94.86 -11.06 -28.63
N ASN A 4 -94.27 -10.47 -29.67
CA ASN A 4 -94.88 -9.34 -30.37
C ASN A 4 -94.52 -9.37 -31.87
N ASN A 5 -95.57 -9.26 -32.67
CA ASN A 5 -95.63 -9.20 -34.13
C ASN A 5 -94.86 -7.99 -34.70
N THR A 6 -94.33 -8.12 -35.92
CA THR A 6 -94.29 -7.02 -36.91
C THR A 6 -94.22 -7.55 -38.35
N THR A 7 -94.81 -6.74 -39.22
CA THR A 7 -95.22 -6.82 -40.65
C THR A 7 -94.16 -7.17 -41.72
N PRO A 8 -94.58 -7.60 -42.94
CA PRO A 8 -93.68 -7.86 -44.07
C PRO A 8 -93.27 -6.53 -44.74
N GLY A 9 -92.00 -6.16 -44.65
CA GLY A 9 -91.43 -4.96 -45.29
C GLY A 9 -90.52 -5.32 -46.46
N ASP A 10 -90.87 -4.77 -47.63
CA ASP A 10 -90.06 -4.39 -48.79
C ASP A 10 -88.74 -5.14 -49.05
N ALA A 11 -88.70 -5.83 -50.19
CA ALA A 11 -87.47 -6.35 -50.78
C ALA A 11 -86.56 -5.18 -51.20
N VAL A 12 -85.56 -4.88 -50.37
CA VAL A 12 -84.49 -3.92 -50.67
C VAL A 12 -83.57 -4.54 -51.73
N PRO A 13 -83.31 -3.88 -52.88
CA PRO A 13 -82.33 -4.38 -53.83
C PRO A 13 -80.92 -4.35 -53.20
N LEU A 14 -80.20 -5.48 -53.27
CA LEU A 14 -78.87 -5.71 -52.70
C LEU A 14 -77.72 -4.96 -53.43
N LEU A 15 -78.01 -3.88 -54.15
CA LEU A 15 -76.98 -3.10 -54.84
C LEU A 15 -76.56 -1.92 -53.97
N PRO A 16 -75.24 -1.65 -53.84
CA PRO A 16 -74.77 -0.55 -53.01
C PRO A 16 -75.23 0.81 -53.57
N GLU A 17 -75.55 1.73 -52.67
CA GLU A 17 -76.05 3.08 -53.00
C GLU A 17 -75.02 3.83 -53.85
N LEU A 18 -75.47 4.65 -54.82
CA LEU A 18 -74.56 5.46 -55.64
C LEU A 18 -74.36 6.86 -55.02
N ASP A 19 -73.13 7.36 -55.00
CA ASP A 19 -72.77 8.71 -54.57
C ASP A 19 -73.23 9.74 -55.60
N SER A 20 -74.28 10.48 -55.26
CA SER A 20 -74.88 11.53 -56.09
C SER A 20 -73.92 12.71 -56.37
N ALA A 21 -72.85 12.88 -55.58
CA ALA A 21 -71.86 13.94 -55.81
C ALA A 21 -70.89 13.62 -56.96
N THR A 22 -70.72 12.35 -57.33
CA THR A 22 -69.87 11.91 -58.46
C THR A 22 -70.66 11.67 -59.76
N GLY A 23 -71.97 11.95 -59.73
CA GLY A 23 -72.99 11.51 -60.68
C GLY A 23 -72.59 11.56 -62.16
N ARG A 24 -72.18 10.40 -62.69
CA ARG A 24 -72.05 10.15 -64.13
C ARG A 24 -72.98 9.05 -64.64
N VAL A 25 -73.73 8.40 -63.74
CA VAL A 25 -74.67 7.33 -64.09
C VAL A 25 -76.04 7.94 -64.43
N PRO A 26 -76.56 7.78 -65.67
CA PRO A 26 -77.88 8.29 -66.06
C PRO A 26 -79.01 7.59 -65.29
N ALA A 27 -80.02 8.35 -64.87
CA ALA A 27 -81.22 7.82 -64.24
C ALA A 27 -82.12 7.15 -65.30
N VAL A 28 -82.37 5.84 -65.16
CA VAL A 28 -83.26 5.08 -66.05
C VAL A 28 -84.55 4.73 -65.29
N PRO A 29 -85.74 4.91 -65.88
CA PRO A 29 -87.00 4.49 -65.26
C PRO A 29 -87.01 2.97 -64.96
N PRO A 30 -87.62 2.53 -63.84
CA PRO A 30 -87.76 1.11 -63.54
C PRO A 30 -88.43 0.34 -64.70
N ALA A 31 -87.94 -0.87 -64.96
CA ALA A 31 -88.45 -1.80 -65.98
C ALA A 31 -88.29 -1.39 -67.46
N GLN A 32 -87.43 -0.41 -67.76
CA GLN A 32 -87.03 -0.09 -69.14
C GLN A 32 -85.61 -0.54 -69.44
N TRP A 33 -85.42 -1.21 -70.58
CA TRP A 33 -84.09 -1.51 -71.13
C TRP A 33 -83.61 -0.31 -71.96
N SER A 34 -82.41 0.20 -71.67
CA SER A 34 -81.76 1.22 -72.49
C SER A 34 -80.40 0.70 -72.98
N ALA A 35 -80.09 0.92 -74.26
CA ALA A 35 -78.78 0.62 -74.82
C ALA A 35 -77.77 1.69 -74.35
N THR A 36 -76.65 1.27 -73.80
CA THR A 36 -75.62 2.17 -73.28
C THR A 36 -74.25 1.81 -73.82
N THR A 37 -73.31 2.76 -73.79
CA THR A 37 -71.92 2.54 -74.20
C THR A 37 -71.13 1.79 -73.13
N ASP A 38 -70.11 1.03 -73.53
CA ASP A 38 -69.23 0.22 -72.64
C ASP A 38 -68.68 0.96 -71.41
N GLY A 39 -68.62 2.30 -71.44
CA GLY A 39 -68.17 3.13 -70.32
C GLY A 39 -69.11 3.21 -69.10
N LEU A 40 -70.37 2.77 -69.20
CA LEU A 40 -71.34 2.90 -68.11
C LEU A 40 -70.94 2.10 -66.87
N LEU A 41 -70.45 0.87 -67.04
CA LEU A 41 -70.01 0.03 -65.93
C LEU A 41 -68.85 0.66 -65.15
N GLY A 42 -67.93 1.33 -65.85
CA GLY A 42 -66.85 2.09 -65.22
C GLY A 42 -67.37 3.26 -64.39
N GLN A 43 -68.39 3.97 -64.88
CA GLN A 43 -69.02 5.07 -64.17
C GLN A 43 -69.78 4.59 -62.92
N VAL A 44 -70.49 3.47 -63.03
CA VAL A 44 -71.15 2.81 -61.88
C VAL A 44 -70.11 2.44 -60.83
N ALA A 45 -69.02 1.76 -61.22
CA ALA A 45 -67.97 1.35 -60.30
C ALA A 45 -67.34 2.54 -59.54
N THR A 46 -67.12 3.68 -60.21
CA THR A 46 -66.58 4.89 -59.57
C THR A 46 -67.59 5.65 -58.71
N SER A 47 -68.88 5.38 -58.86
CA SER A 47 -69.96 6.07 -58.14
C SER A 47 -70.55 5.23 -57.01
N ILE A 48 -70.02 4.06 -56.67
CA ILE A 48 -70.50 3.27 -55.53
C ILE A 48 -70.12 3.96 -54.20
N LYS A 49 -71.11 4.22 -53.36
CA LYS A 49 -70.96 4.76 -52.01
C LYS A 49 -70.56 3.63 -51.07
N VAL A 50 -69.33 3.69 -50.56
CA VAL A 50 -68.82 2.73 -49.58
C VAL A 50 -69.14 3.25 -48.17
N PRO A 51 -69.94 2.54 -47.34
CA PRO A 51 -70.21 2.95 -45.96
C PRO A 51 -68.91 3.00 -45.14
N GLY A 52 -68.82 3.93 -44.18
CA GLY A 52 -67.73 3.94 -43.21
C GLY A 52 -67.77 2.68 -42.34
N LEU A 53 -66.63 1.99 -42.20
CA LEU A 53 -66.49 0.82 -41.32
C LEU A 53 -66.75 1.21 -39.87
N LEU A 54 -67.55 0.40 -39.16
CA LEU A 54 -67.68 0.46 -37.71
C LEU A 54 -66.32 0.14 -37.08
N THR A 55 -65.92 0.90 -36.07
CA THR A 55 -64.67 0.70 -35.33
C THR A 55 -64.61 -0.72 -34.76
N GLY A 56 -63.72 -1.57 -35.30
CA GLY A 56 -63.47 -2.93 -34.79
C GLY A 56 -63.57 -4.06 -35.83
N GLU A 57 -64.05 -3.81 -37.04
CA GLU A 57 -64.03 -4.80 -38.13
C GLU A 57 -62.79 -4.62 -39.01
N HIS A 58 -61.90 -5.63 -39.02
CA HIS A 58 -60.55 -5.57 -39.58
C HIS A 58 -60.37 -6.29 -40.93
N SER A 59 -61.41 -6.90 -41.50
CA SER A 59 -61.32 -7.62 -42.78
C SER A 59 -62.15 -6.94 -43.87
N ILE A 60 -61.47 -6.56 -44.97
CA ILE A 60 -62.15 -6.39 -46.26
C ILE A 60 -62.20 -7.79 -46.88
N ASP A 61 -63.33 -8.49 -46.72
CA ASP A 61 -63.50 -9.89 -47.16
C ASP A 61 -64.00 -10.02 -48.62
N SER A 62 -63.71 -9.05 -49.50
CA SER A 62 -64.45 -8.95 -50.78
C SER A 62 -63.62 -8.78 -52.06
N ILE A 63 -62.37 -9.27 -52.12
CA ILE A 63 -61.74 -9.71 -53.38
C ILE A 63 -60.72 -10.82 -53.06
N PRO A 64 -60.86 -12.07 -53.55
CA PRO A 64 -59.87 -13.13 -53.38
C PRO A 64 -58.72 -12.91 -54.38
N ASP A 65 -57.92 -11.87 -54.13
CA ASP A 65 -56.73 -11.55 -54.93
C ASP A 65 -55.48 -11.64 -54.04
N LEU A 66 -54.47 -12.36 -54.53
CA LEU A 66 -53.15 -12.48 -53.90
C LEU A 66 -52.47 -11.11 -53.75
N TRP A 67 -52.88 -10.13 -54.56
CA TRP A 67 -52.36 -8.75 -54.56
C TRP A 67 -53.28 -7.75 -53.83
N ALA A 68 -54.34 -8.21 -53.15
CA ALA A 68 -55.33 -7.35 -52.51
C ALA A 68 -54.72 -6.35 -51.52
N ARG A 69 -53.70 -6.75 -50.76
CA ARG A 69 -53.09 -5.92 -49.71
C ARG A 69 -52.23 -4.77 -50.29
N PRO A 70 -51.31 -4.98 -51.25
CA PRO A 70 -50.66 -3.89 -51.97
C PRO A 70 -51.63 -2.96 -52.72
N LEU A 71 -52.67 -3.51 -53.36
CA LEU A 71 -53.68 -2.72 -54.07
C LEU A 71 -54.53 -1.87 -53.11
N LEU A 72 -54.87 -2.40 -51.94
CA LEU A 72 -55.53 -1.65 -50.89
C LEU A 72 -54.68 -0.46 -50.44
N PHE A 73 -53.36 -0.65 -50.32
CA PHE A 73 -52.44 0.44 -49.98
C PHE A 73 -52.47 1.52 -51.04
N GLU A 74 -52.47 1.19 -52.32
CA GLU A 74 -52.60 2.18 -53.40
C GLU A 74 -53.90 2.98 -53.29
N LEU A 75 -55.04 2.30 -53.13
CA LEU A 75 -56.36 2.93 -53.06
C LEU A 75 -56.51 3.80 -51.82
N ALA A 76 -56.15 3.27 -50.65
CA ALA A 76 -56.36 3.94 -49.37
C ALA A 76 -55.31 5.02 -49.08
N LEU A 77 -54.03 4.83 -49.44
CA LEU A 77 -52.99 5.82 -49.19
C LEU A 77 -53.16 7.07 -50.06
N LEU A 78 -53.60 6.89 -51.30
CA LEU A 78 -53.66 7.97 -52.28
C LEU A 78 -55.01 8.70 -52.32
N ASP A 79 -56.09 8.16 -51.72
CA ASP A 79 -57.37 8.86 -51.53
C ASP A 79 -57.62 9.16 -50.05
N SER A 80 -57.57 10.44 -49.68
CA SER A 80 -57.80 10.90 -48.29
C SER A 80 -59.23 10.70 -47.80
N ARG A 81 -60.18 10.40 -48.70
CA ARG A 81 -61.59 10.11 -48.36
C ARG A 81 -61.83 8.63 -48.09
N HIS A 82 -60.85 7.77 -48.35
CA HIS A 82 -60.98 6.33 -48.11
C HIS A 82 -61.11 6.03 -46.60
N PRO A 83 -62.04 5.16 -46.15
CA PRO A 83 -62.24 4.88 -44.73
C PRO A 83 -60.97 4.41 -43.99
N LEU A 84 -60.14 3.62 -44.68
CA LEU A 84 -58.87 3.10 -44.15
C LEU A 84 -57.66 4.03 -44.34
N HIS A 85 -57.84 5.26 -44.87
CA HIS A 85 -56.72 6.15 -45.19
C HIS A 85 -55.77 6.39 -44.01
N LYS A 86 -56.32 6.76 -42.84
CA LYS A 86 -55.51 7.06 -41.64
C LYS A 86 -54.71 5.85 -41.15
N GLN A 87 -55.33 4.67 -41.15
CA GLN A 87 -54.67 3.44 -40.72
C GLN A 87 -53.54 3.06 -41.69
N VAL A 88 -53.84 2.98 -42.99
CA VAL A 88 -52.86 2.64 -44.02
C VAL A 88 -51.72 3.66 -44.05
N GLN A 89 -52.02 4.95 -43.89
CA GLN A 89 -51.00 6.00 -43.79
C GLN A 89 -50.09 5.79 -42.57
N GLY A 90 -50.64 5.48 -41.39
CA GLY A 90 -49.86 5.19 -40.19
C GLY A 90 -48.96 3.97 -40.36
N GLU A 91 -49.51 2.87 -40.87
CA GLU A 91 -48.78 1.64 -41.16
C GLU A 91 -47.65 1.84 -42.18
N TRP A 92 -47.93 2.59 -43.26
CA TRP A 92 -46.97 2.91 -44.31
C TRP A 92 -45.82 3.78 -43.77
N ARG A 93 -46.13 4.83 -43.00
CA ARG A 93 -45.13 5.66 -42.32
C ARG A 93 -44.28 4.84 -41.34
N GLY A 94 -44.93 3.96 -40.58
CA GLY A 94 -44.27 3.08 -39.62
C GLY A 94 -43.27 2.13 -40.29
N LEU A 95 -43.62 1.56 -41.45
CA LEU A 95 -42.73 0.67 -42.20
C LEU A 95 -41.57 1.43 -42.87
N LEU A 96 -41.80 2.64 -43.37
CA LEU A 96 -40.73 3.52 -43.88
C LEU A 96 -39.75 3.92 -42.77
N ALA A 97 -40.26 4.23 -41.57
CA ALA A 97 -39.40 4.53 -40.42
C ALA A 97 -38.56 3.32 -40.00
N LEU A 98 -39.09 2.10 -40.08
CA LEU A 98 -38.30 0.87 -39.86
C LEU A 98 -37.15 0.78 -40.86
N LEU A 99 -37.39 1.01 -42.15
CA LEU A 99 -36.35 0.98 -43.18
C LEU A 99 -35.26 2.02 -42.93
N ALA A 100 -35.65 3.25 -42.60
CA ALA A 100 -34.72 4.35 -42.38
C ALA A 100 -33.91 4.21 -41.08
N LEU A 101 -34.56 3.82 -39.98
CA LEU A 101 -33.99 3.81 -38.62
C LEU A 101 -33.50 2.44 -38.15
N ARG A 102 -33.56 1.39 -38.98
CA ARG A 102 -33.16 0.02 -38.55
C ARG A 102 -31.78 -0.06 -37.94
N GLU A 103 -30.80 0.69 -38.44
CA GLU A 103 -29.47 0.69 -37.85
C GLU A 103 -29.40 1.57 -36.60
N VAL A 104 -30.02 2.76 -36.62
CA VAL A 104 -30.11 3.68 -35.48
C VAL A 104 -30.74 3.00 -34.26
N ARG A 105 -31.72 2.11 -34.48
CA ARG A 105 -32.46 1.37 -33.45
C ARG A 105 -32.00 -0.07 -33.23
N GLY A 106 -30.95 -0.53 -33.92
CA GLY A 106 -30.43 -1.90 -33.79
C GLY A 106 -31.47 -2.99 -34.07
N LEU A 107 -32.29 -2.82 -35.10
CA LEU A 107 -33.40 -3.69 -35.46
C LEU A 107 -32.93 -4.90 -36.28
N ASP A 108 -33.38 -6.12 -35.93
CA ASP A 108 -33.19 -7.33 -36.76
C ASP A 108 -34.20 -7.34 -37.91
N PHE A 109 -34.01 -6.40 -38.84
CA PHE A 109 -34.85 -6.19 -40.02
C PHE A 109 -34.09 -6.61 -41.28
N LYS A 110 -34.69 -7.51 -42.07
CA LYS A 110 -34.08 -8.11 -43.27
C LYS A 110 -35.03 -8.04 -44.45
N ALA A 111 -34.48 -8.20 -45.65
CA ALA A 111 -35.25 -8.29 -46.88
C ALA A 111 -34.86 -9.58 -47.63
N GLU A 112 -35.86 -10.28 -48.15
CA GLU A 112 -35.69 -11.48 -48.97
C GLU A 112 -36.26 -11.22 -50.36
N ALA A 113 -35.47 -11.42 -51.42
CA ALA A 113 -35.90 -11.21 -52.79
C ALA A 113 -36.92 -12.28 -53.21
N LEU A 114 -38.00 -11.84 -53.86
CA LEU A 114 -39.06 -12.64 -54.43
C LEU A 114 -39.13 -12.36 -55.93
N GLU A 115 -38.70 -13.32 -56.74
CA GLU A 115 -38.77 -13.26 -58.20
C GLU A 115 -39.88 -14.18 -58.71
N LEU A 116 -40.81 -13.62 -59.49
CA LEU A 116 -41.89 -14.34 -60.15
C LEU A 116 -41.52 -14.63 -61.62
N PRO A 117 -41.85 -15.81 -62.17
CA PRO A 117 -41.45 -16.20 -63.52
C PRO A 117 -42.05 -15.28 -64.59
N ALA A 118 -41.21 -14.59 -65.36
CA ALA A 118 -41.67 -13.71 -66.45
C ALA A 118 -42.01 -14.43 -67.76
N SER A 119 -41.55 -15.69 -67.96
CA SER A 119 -41.74 -16.44 -69.22
C SER A 119 -42.71 -17.60 -69.08
N ALA A 120 -43.50 -17.86 -70.14
CA ALA A 120 -44.44 -18.97 -70.17
C ALA A 120 -43.78 -20.36 -69.97
N ALA A 121 -42.54 -20.52 -70.42
CA ALA A 121 -41.76 -21.74 -70.25
C ALA A 121 -41.37 -22.00 -68.79
N ASN A 122 -41.05 -20.95 -68.03
CA ASN A 122 -40.70 -21.05 -66.62
C ASN A 122 -41.95 -21.16 -65.72
N LEU A 123 -43.05 -20.55 -66.13
CA LEU A 123 -44.32 -20.58 -65.40
C LEU A 123 -44.91 -22.00 -65.29
N GLY A 124 -44.83 -22.81 -66.35
CA GLY A 124 -45.36 -24.18 -66.37
C GLY A 124 -44.67 -25.15 -65.39
N ARG A 125 -43.47 -24.79 -64.90
CA ARG A 125 -42.70 -25.57 -63.91
C ARG A 125 -42.80 -25.02 -62.48
N ALA A 126 -43.42 -23.85 -62.29
CA ALA A 126 -43.54 -23.21 -60.99
C ALA A 126 -44.67 -23.84 -60.15
N PRO A 127 -44.61 -23.77 -58.81
CA PRO A 127 -45.71 -24.19 -57.94
C PRO A 127 -47.03 -23.47 -58.27
N ALA A 128 -48.17 -24.11 -58.04
CA ALA A 128 -49.50 -23.59 -58.38
C ALA A 128 -49.77 -22.18 -57.82
N PHE A 129 -49.27 -21.88 -56.61
CA PHE A 129 -49.36 -20.56 -56.00
C PHE A 129 -48.61 -19.49 -56.80
N VAL A 130 -47.38 -19.77 -57.23
CA VAL A 130 -46.56 -18.85 -58.04
C VAL A 130 -47.20 -18.63 -59.42
N GLN A 131 -47.79 -19.67 -60.00
CA GLN A 131 -48.55 -19.56 -61.24
C GLN A 131 -49.76 -18.62 -61.09
N ALA A 132 -50.52 -18.77 -60.00
CA ALA A 132 -51.66 -17.89 -59.71
C ALA A 132 -51.21 -16.44 -59.47
N ALA A 133 -50.18 -16.22 -58.64
CA ALA A 133 -49.63 -14.89 -58.36
C ALA A 133 -49.17 -14.17 -59.63
N THR A 134 -48.50 -14.90 -60.54
CA THR A 134 -47.99 -14.33 -61.81
C THR A 134 -49.13 -14.04 -62.80
N ARG A 135 -50.17 -14.88 -62.86
CA ARG A 135 -51.32 -14.63 -63.76
C ARG A 135 -52.19 -13.46 -63.33
N LEU A 136 -52.17 -13.14 -62.04
CA LEU A 136 -52.96 -12.07 -61.43
C LEU A 136 -52.17 -10.78 -61.20
N LEU A 137 -50.99 -10.62 -61.81
CA LEU A 137 -50.15 -9.44 -61.60
C LEU A 137 -50.93 -8.14 -61.90
N PRO A 138 -50.86 -7.14 -61.01
CA PRO A 138 -51.44 -5.84 -61.28
C PRO A 138 -50.80 -5.17 -62.50
N ARG A 139 -51.58 -4.32 -63.18
CA ARG A 139 -51.12 -3.61 -64.39
C ARG A 139 -50.42 -2.29 -64.11
N ARG A 140 -50.80 -1.60 -63.03
CA ARG A 140 -50.28 -0.28 -62.70
C ARG A 140 -48.98 -0.42 -61.91
N GLN A 141 -47.97 0.34 -62.29
CA GLN A 141 -46.68 0.43 -61.61
C GLN A 141 -46.09 1.83 -61.82
N LEU A 142 -45.21 2.27 -60.92
CA LEU A 142 -44.60 3.59 -60.99
C LEU A 142 -43.50 3.68 -62.06
N SER A 143 -42.72 2.62 -62.26
CA SER A 143 -41.58 2.57 -63.18
C SER A 143 -41.52 1.24 -63.92
N GLU A 144 -41.06 1.23 -65.17
CA GLU A 144 -40.93 -0.01 -65.97
C GLU A 144 -39.85 -0.95 -65.43
N ASP A 145 -38.78 -0.40 -64.87
CA ASP A 145 -37.65 -1.15 -64.30
C ASP A 145 -37.91 -1.70 -62.88
N THR A 146 -39.08 -1.42 -62.32
CA THR A 146 -39.51 -1.87 -60.99
C THR A 146 -40.83 -2.65 -61.09
N PRO A 147 -40.83 -3.83 -61.74
CA PRO A 147 -42.06 -4.57 -62.04
C PRO A 147 -42.59 -5.37 -60.84
N TRP A 148 -43.85 -5.79 -60.92
CA TRP A 148 -44.47 -6.69 -59.94
C TRP A 148 -43.84 -8.09 -59.88
N THR A 149 -43.00 -8.46 -60.85
CA THR A 149 -42.29 -9.74 -60.85
C THR A 149 -41.08 -9.76 -59.91
N ASN A 150 -40.56 -8.60 -59.50
CA ASN A 150 -39.37 -8.51 -58.65
C ASN A 150 -39.71 -7.70 -57.39
N LEU A 151 -39.94 -8.40 -56.28
CA LEU A 151 -40.34 -7.80 -55.00
C LEU A 151 -39.40 -8.24 -53.88
N TYR A 152 -39.52 -7.62 -52.72
CA TYR A 152 -38.78 -8.03 -51.53
C TYR A 152 -39.73 -8.16 -50.35
N ILE A 153 -39.64 -9.29 -49.64
CA ILE A 153 -40.38 -9.54 -48.40
C ILE A 153 -39.52 -9.04 -47.25
N PHE A 154 -40.07 -8.15 -46.43
CA PHE A 154 -39.41 -7.66 -45.23
C PHE A 154 -39.71 -8.58 -44.05
N THR A 155 -38.68 -8.98 -43.31
CA THR A 155 -38.80 -9.77 -42.09
C THR A 155 -38.24 -9.01 -40.88
N TYR A 156 -38.89 -9.15 -39.71
CA TYR A 156 -38.40 -8.70 -38.42
C TYR A 156 -38.25 -9.90 -37.49
N ARG A 157 -37.05 -10.13 -36.95
CA ARG A 157 -36.71 -11.32 -36.15
C ARG A 157 -37.14 -12.64 -36.82
N GLY A 158 -36.94 -12.71 -38.14
CA GLY A 158 -37.28 -13.86 -38.98
C GLY A 158 -38.77 -14.02 -39.34
N ARG A 159 -39.64 -13.08 -38.96
CA ARG A 159 -41.09 -13.11 -39.30
C ARG A 159 -41.43 -12.04 -40.31
N ALA A 160 -42.17 -12.38 -41.38
CA ALA A 160 -42.58 -11.40 -42.40
C ALA A 160 -43.41 -10.25 -41.80
N VAL A 161 -43.14 -9.01 -42.17
CA VAL A 161 -43.86 -7.82 -41.65
C VAL A 161 -44.31 -6.87 -42.76
N GLY A 162 -43.77 -7.02 -43.96
CA GLY A 162 -44.16 -6.22 -45.11
C GLY A 162 -43.59 -6.76 -46.41
N ILE A 163 -43.93 -6.10 -47.51
CA ILE A 163 -43.44 -6.37 -48.86
C ILE A 163 -43.23 -5.04 -49.59
N THR A 164 -42.33 -5.00 -50.56
CA THR A 164 -42.23 -3.86 -51.48
C THR A 164 -43.44 -3.77 -52.41
N SER A 165 -43.76 -2.58 -52.89
CA SER A 165 -44.90 -2.30 -53.76
C SER A 165 -44.50 -1.39 -54.93
N PRO A 166 -44.72 -1.80 -56.19
CA PRO A 166 -44.44 -0.97 -57.36
C PRO A 166 -45.25 0.32 -57.45
N THR A 167 -46.31 0.49 -56.64
CA THR A 167 -47.18 1.68 -56.66
C THR A 167 -47.10 2.53 -55.38
N THR A 168 -46.67 1.95 -54.25
CA THR A 168 -46.61 2.64 -52.94
C THR A 168 -45.27 2.53 -52.23
N LEU A 169 -44.22 2.05 -52.90
CA LEU A 169 -42.89 1.69 -52.36
C LEU A 169 -42.92 0.46 -51.46
N VAL A 170 -43.75 0.49 -50.42
CA VAL A 170 -43.88 -0.58 -49.42
C VAL A 170 -45.33 -0.76 -48.99
N CYS A 171 -45.62 -1.93 -48.45
CA CYS A 171 -46.91 -2.31 -47.89
C CYS A 171 -46.68 -3.25 -46.70
N THR A 172 -47.47 -3.13 -45.64
CA THR A 172 -47.39 -4.02 -44.48
C THR A 172 -48.06 -5.37 -44.78
N ALA A 173 -47.63 -6.42 -44.09
CA ALA A 173 -48.35 -7.68 -44.09
C ALA A 173 -49.78 -7.49 -43.56
N ALA A 174 -50.74 -8.27 -44.07
CA ALA A 174 -52.13 -8.21 -43.62
C ALA A 174 -52.30 -8.48 -42.11
N ASP A 175 -51.39 -9.27 -41.52
CA ASP A 175 -51.28 -9.47 -40.08
C ASP A 175 -49.82 -9.34 -39.62
N CYS A 176 -49.53 -8.28 -38.87
CA CYS A 176 -48.23 -8.04 -38.24
C CYS A 176 -48.31 -7.98 -36.70
N ARG A 177 -49.43 -8.41 -36.12
CA ARG A 177 -49.71 -8.31 -34.68
C ARG A 177 -48.73 -9.13 -33.84
N GLY A 178 -48.24 -8.55 -32.75
CA GLY A 178 -47.32 -9.19 -31.81
C GLY A 178 -45.95 -9.59 -32.40
N ARG A 179 -45.56 -9.04 -33.56
CA ARG A 179 -44.27 -9.36 -34.21
C ARG A 179 -43.12 -8.45 -33.78
N PHE A 180 -43.40 -7.29 -33.19
CA PHE A 180 -42.40 -6.29 -32.81
C PHE A 180 -42.15 -6.29 -31.29
N ASP A 181 -40.92 -5.94 -30.86
CA ASP A 181 -40.55 -5.75 -29.46
C ASP A 181 -40.44 -4.25 -29.10
N SER A 182 -40.07 -3.94 -27.85
CA SER A 182 -40.03 -2.58 -27.31
C SER A 182 -39.11 -1.60 -28.08
N ARG A 183 -38.24 -2.10 -28.97
CA ARG A 183 -37.38 -1.26 -29.82
C ARG A 183 -38.17 -0.53 -30.91
N VAL A 184 -39.34 -1.03 -31.29
CA VAL A 184 -40.26 -0.38 -32.23
C VAL A 184 -41.41 0.25 -31.42
N SER A 185 -41.15 1.41 -30.84
CA SER A 185 -42.07 2.09 -29.92
C SER A 185 -43.42 2.50 -30.53
N TRP A 186 -43.52 2.51 -31.87
CA TRP A 186 -44.74 2.77 -32.63
C TRP A 186 -45.42 1.48 -33.12
N ALA A 187 -45.11 0.33 -32.53
CA ALA A 187 -45.87 -0.90 -32.72
C ALA A 187 -46.82 -1.13 -31.55
N THR A 188 -48.04 -1.58 -31.85
CA THR A 188 -49.04 -1.98 -30.85
C THR A 188 -49.46 -3.43 -31.10
N GLU A 189 -50.31 -3.99 -30.23
CA GLU A 189 -50.94 -5.30 -30.49
C GLU A 189 -51.73 -5.34 -31.81
N ALA A 190 -52.16 -4.19 -32.34
CA ALA A 190 -52.89 -4.07 -33.61
C ALA A 190 -51.98 -3.94 -34.85
N GLY A 191 -50.66 -3.79 -34.67
CA GLY A 191 -49.69 -3.59 -35.77
C GLY A 191 -48.95 -2.24 -35.68
N LEU A 192 -48.41 -1.79 -36.82
CA LEU A 192 -47.68 -0.52 -36.92
C LEU A 192 -48.64 0.68 -36.95
N GLN A 193 -48.29 1.74 -36.23
CA GLN A 193 -48.97 3.04 -36.28
C GLN A 193 -48.00 4.15 -36.71
N ASP A 194 -48.50 5.38 -36.81
CA ASP A 194 -47.68 6.54 -37.16
C ASP A 194 -46.52 6.72 -36.15
N PRO A 195 -45.25 6.74 -36.60
CA PRO A 195 -44.09 6.81 -35.72
C PRO A 195 -43.87 8.19 -35.11
N VAL A 196 -44.42 9.28 -35.66
CA VAL A 196 -44.09 10.67 -35.28
C VAL A 196 -44.17 10.94 -33.76
N PRO A 197 -45.18 10.45 -33.00
CA PRO A 197 -45.28 10.70 -31.56
C PRO A 197 -44.17 10.04 -30.73
N PHE A 198 -43.49 9.02 -31.28
CA PHE A 198 -42.58 8.13 -30.55
C PHE A 198 -41.10 8.41 -30.82
N LEU A 199 -40.80 9.24 -31.82
CA LEU A 199 -39.43 9.58 -32.23
C LEU A 199 -38.87 10.75 -31.40
N THR A 200 -37.57 10.68 -31.09
CA THR A 200 -36.79 11.77 -30.48
C THR A 200 -36.58 12.92 -31.47
N ALA A 201 -36.15 14.09 -30.99
CA ALA A 201 -35.88 15.25 -31.85
C ALA A 201 -34.80 14.94 -32.91
N THR A 202 -33.75 14.22 -32.52
CA THR A 202 -32.66 13.79 -33.40
C THR A 202 -33.14 12.83 -34.47
N GLU A 203 -33.98 11.85 -34.10
CA GLU A 203 -34.54 10.89 -35.05
C GLU A 203 -35.52 11.52 -36.04
N LYS A 204 -36.31 12.50 -35.57
CA LYS A 204 -37.19 13.28 -36.44
C LYS A 204 -36.37 14.03 -37.50
N ALA A 205 -35.27 14.69 -37.11
CA ALA A 205 -34.39 15.38 -38.04
C ALA A 205 -33.71 14.42 -39.04
N ALA A 206 -33.25 13.26 -38.55
CA ALA A 206 -32.59 12.26 -39.39
C ALA A 206 -33.58 11.59 -40.37
N LEU A 207 -34.78 11.23 -39.91
CA LEU A 207 -35.84 10.66 -40.76
C LEU A 207 -36.33 11.68 -41.80
N ALA A 208 -36.44 12.96 -41.44
CA ALA A 208 -36.78 14.02 -42.38
C ALA A 208 -35.73 14.12 -43.50
N HIS A 209 -34.44 14.06 -43.16
CA HIS A 209 -33.35 14.03 -44.15
C HIS A 209 -33.44 12.80 -45.07
N TRP A 210 -33.69 11.61 -44.52
CA TRP A 210 -33.86 10.38 -45.29
C TRP A 210 -35.04 10.47 -46.28
N LEU A 211 -36.19 11.01 -45.83
CA LEU A 211 -37.38 11.19 -46.67
C LEU A 211 -37.16 12.20 -47.81
N VAL A 212 -36.49 13.33 -47.53
CA VAL A 212 -36.18 14.35 -48.55
C VAL A 212 -35.30 13.77 -49.65
N ILE A 213 -34.29 12.97 -49.28
CA ILE A 213 -33.42 12.30 -50.25
C ILE A 213 -34.18 11.26 -51.05
N LEU A 214 -35.06 10.48 -50.40
CA LEU A 214 -35.92 9.52 -51.08
C LEU A 214 -36.81 10.21 -52.13
N VAL A 215 -37.49 11.30 -51.78
CA VAL A 215 -38.31 12.09 -52.72
C VAL A 215 -37.47 12.63 -53.87
N THR A 216 -36.29 13.17 -53.58
CA THR A 216 -35.38 13.72 -54.59
C THR A 216 -34.95 12.66 -55.60
N ASN A 217 -34.56 11.47 -55.11
CA ASN A 217 -34.14 10.36 -55.95
C ASN A 217 -35.29 9.78 -56.78
N LEU A 218 -36.49 9.66 -56.19
CA LEU A 218 -37.69 9.20 -56.91
C LEU A 218 -38.08 10.17 -58.03
N ASN A 219 -38.03 11.48 -57.80
CA ASN A 219 -38.32 12.49 -58.82
C ASN A 219 -37.29 12.53 -59.95
N ALA A 220 -36.05 12.12 -59.69
CA ALA A 220 -34.97 12.05 -60.67
C ALA A 220 -34.84 10.67 -61.35
N HIS A 221 -35.73 9.72 -61.06
CA HIS A 221 -35.59 8.35 -61.53
C HIS A 221 -35.91 8.24 -63.04
N PRO A 222 -34.99 7.71 -63.87
CA PRO A 222 -35.07 7.82 -65.33
C PRO A 222 -36.16 6.97 -66.00
N ALA A 223 -36.57 5.85 -65.38
CA ALA A 223 -37.54 4.92 -65.97
C ALA A 223 -39.02 5.23 -65.60
N ILE A 224 -39.27 6.29 -64.83
CA ILE A 224 -40.62 6.83 -64.63
C ILE A 224 -40.94 7.75 -65.83
N SER A 225 -41.66 7.21 -66.81
CA SER A 225 -42.04 7.94 -68.02
C SER A 225 -43.52 7.77 -68.33
N GLY A 226 -44.15 8.81 -68.87
CA GLY A 226 -45.59 8.82 -69.19
C GLY A 226 -46.47 9.51 -68.15
N ARG A 227 -47.67 9.93 -68.59
CA ARG A 227 -48.59 10.78 -67.81
C ARG A 227 -49.15 10.07 -66.56
N GLU A 228 -49.55 8.81 -66.69
CA GLU A 228 -50.13 8.05 -65.57
C GLU A 228 -49.10 7.76 -64.46
N ALA A 229 -47.88 7.38 -64.85
CA ALA A 229 -46.77 7.17 -63.91
C ALA A 229 -46.36 8.48 -63.21
N GLY A 230 -46.33 9.60 -63.95
CA GLY A 230 -46.06 10.93 -63.39
C GLY A 230 -47.13 11.41 -62.41
N ASP A 231 -48.42 11.19 -62.72
CA ASP A 231 -49.53 11.53 -61.81
C ASP A 231 -49.48 10.68 -60.51
N LEU A 232 -49.13 9.40 -60.63
CA LEU A 232 -48.92 8.51 -59.49
C LEU A 232 -47.74 8.97 -58.63
N LEU A 233 -46.61 9.30 -59.26
CA LEU A 233 -45.41 9.84 -58.60
C LEU A 233 -45.73 11.14 -57.84
N ASN A 234 -46.46 12.07 -58.44
CA ASN A 234 -46.84 13.33 -57.80
C ASN A 234 -47.70 13.10 -56.54
N ARG A 235 -48.66 12.17 -56.59
CA ARG A 235 -49.51 11.85 -55.43
C ARG A 235 -48.71 11.17 -54.31
N LEU A 236 -47.85 10.22 -54.66
CA LEU A 236 -46.98 9.51 -53.71
C LEU A 236 -45.93 10.45 -53.09
N GLY A 237 -45.28 11.28 -53.91
CA GLY A 237 -44.34 12.31 -53.50
C GLY A 237 -44.99 13.34 -52.56
N GLY A 238 -46.27 13.67 -52.79
CA GLY A 238 -47.07 14.48 -51.88
C GLY A 238 -47.29 13.82 -50.51
N GLN A 239 -47.49 12.49 -50.45
CA GLN A 239 -47.60 11.77 -49.17
C GLN A 239 -46.27 11.72 -48.41
N LEU A 240 -45.15 11.49 -49.12
CA LEU A 240 -43.81 11.53 -48.53
C LEU A 240 -43.46 12.92 -47.99
N SER A 241 -43.78 13.98 -48.74
CA SER A 241 -43.54 15.37 -48.32
C SER A 241 -44.35 15.73 -47.08
N LYS A 242 -45.64 15.35 -47.04
CA LYS A 242 -46.49 15.51 -45.83
C LYS A 242 -45.96 14.73 -44.63
N PHE A 243 -45.32 13.57 -44.86
CA PHE A 243 -44.69 12.82 -43.77
C PHE A 243 -43.46 13.58 -43.24
N ALA A 244 -42.59 14.07 -44.12
CA ALA A 244 -41.44 14.88 -43.73
C ALA A 244 -41.85 16.15 -42.98
N GLU A 245 -42.88 16.87 -43.45
CA GLU A 245 -43.45 18.05 -42.78
C GLU A 245 -43.99 17.72 -41.38
N SER A 246 -44.69 16.59 -41.23
CA SER A 246 -45.27 16.19 -39.94
C SER A 246 -44.25 15.87 -38.83
N LEU A 247 -42.97 15.67 -39.20
CA LEU A 247 -41.90 15.47 -38.22
C LEU A 247 -41.57 16.74 -37.42
N ASN A 248 -41.96 17.94 -37.91
CA ASN A 248 -41.71 19.23 -37.27
C ASN A 248 -40.23 19.47 -36.88
N SER A 249 -39.29 18.91 -37.65
CA SER A 249 -37.85 19.10 -37.50
C SER A 249 -37.22 19.41 -38.85
N PRO A 250 -36.32 20.42 -38.95
CA PRO A 250 -35.59 20.66 -40.18
C PRO A 250 -34.69 19.45 -40.50
N PRO A 251 -34.56 19.04 -41.78
CA PRO A 251 -33.66 17.95 -42.15
C PRO A 251 -32.21 18.35 -41.86
N VAL A 252 -31.53 17.55 -41.04
CA VAL A 252 -30.09 17.73 -40.75
C VAL A 252 -29.33 16.67 -41.54
N ASN A 253 -28.27 17.10 -42.22
CA ASN A 253 -27.41 16.18 -42.97
C ASN A 253 -26.94 15.03 -42.07
N HIS A 254 -27.34 13.81 -42.43
CA HIS A 254 -27.03 12.59 -41.72
C HIS A 254 -26.36 11.60 -42.67
N GLU A 255 -25.30 10.93 -42.23
CA GLU A 255 -24.66 9.89 -43.03
C GLU A 255 -25.59 8.68 -43.22
N PHE A 256 -25.54 8.09 -44.42
CA PHE A 256 -26.16 6.79 -44.70
C PHE A 256 -25.17 5.67 -44.39
N SER A 257 -25.71 4.52 -43.99
CA SER A 257 -24.90 3.34 -43.76
C SER A 257 -24.64 2.53 -45.04
N ASN A 258 -23.57 1.74 -45.01
CA ASN A 258 -23.26 0.71 -45.99
C ASN A 258 -23.87 -0.67 -45.64
N ARG A 259 -24.73 -0.74 -44.61
CA ARG A 259 -25.48 -1.97 -44.24
C ARG A 259 -26.76 -2.10 -45.06
N PHE A 260 -26.59 -2.46 -46.33
CA PHE A 260 -27.68 -2.65 -47.30
C PHE A 260 -28.62 -3.81 -46.92
N LEU A 261 -29.89 -3.71 -47.32
CA LEU A 261 -30.85 -4.83 -47.25
C LEU A 261 -30.78 -5.72 -48.49
N GLY A 262 -30.11 -5.27 -49.55
CA GLY A 262 -30.03 -5.96 -50.83
C GLY A 262 -31.15 -5.60 -51.79
N LEU A 263 -31.80 -4.43 -51.61
CA LEU A 263 -32.85 -3.93 -52.50
C LEU A 263 -32.22 -3.38 -53.79
N ASN A 264 -31.89 -4.26 -54.73
CA ASN A 264 -31.13 -3.93 -55.94
C ASN A 264 -31.97 -3.70 -57.22
N THR A 265 -33.31 -3.73 -57.14
CA THR A 265 -34.20 -3.54 -58.29
C THR A 265 -34.75 -2.12 -58.37
N GLY A 266 -34.52 -1.45 -59.50
CA GLY A 266 -35.12 -0.16 -59.87
C GLY A 266 -35.13 0.88 -58.73
N PHE A 267 -36.26 1.51 -58.47
CA PHE A 267 -36.36 2.54 -57.42
C PHE A 267 -36.29 2.00 -55.99
N TYR A 268 -36.37 0.68 -55.76
CA TYR A 268 -36.18 0.11 -54.41
C TYR A 268 -34.74 0.32 -53.90
N THR A 269 -33.78 0.56 -54.81
CA THR A 269 -32.40 0.94 -54.47
C THR A 269 -32.33 2.20 -53.59
N TYR A 270 -33.32 3.10 -53.68
CA TYR A 270 -33.38 4.30 -52.84
C TYR A 270 -33.85 4.02 -51.41
N LEU A 271 -34.46 2.86 -51.16
CA LEU A 271 -34.87 2.40 -49.82
C LEU A 271 -33.78 1.56 -49.13
N ASP A 272 -32.77 1.14 -49.88
CA ASP A 272 -31.79 0.14 -49.47
C ASP A 272 -30.86 0.65 -48.36
N LYS A 273 -30.58 1.95 -48.32
CA LYS A 273 -29.64 2.55 -47.36
C LYS A 273 -30.36 3.09 -46.12
N PRO A 274 -30.04 2.59 -44.91
CA PRO A 274 -30.56 3.18 -43.68
C PRO A 274 -29.71 4.39 -43.28
N LEU A 275 -30.21 5.15 -42.32
CA LEU A 275 -29.41 6.14 -41.60
C LEU A 275 -28.35 5.41 -40.75
N ARG A 276 -27.11 5.89 -40.79
CA ARG A 276 -26.01 5.37 -39.97
C ARG A 276 -26.31 5.62 -38.48
N ALA A 277 -25.99 4.69 -37.59
CA ALA A 277 -26.09 4.98 -36.15
C ALA A 277 -24.97 5.95 -35.73
N ARG A 278 -25.27 6.92 -34.87
CA ARG A 278 -24.22 7.67 -34.14
C ARG A 278 -23.64 6.75 -33.07
N GLU A 279 -22.34 6.53 -33.10
CA GLU A 279 -21.63 5.75 -32.08
C GLU A 279 -21.09 6.71 -31.01
N VAL A 280 -21.41 6.43 -29.74
CA VAL A 280 -20.99 7.18 -28.56
C VAL A 280 -19.61 6.69 -28.14
N SER A 281 -18.64 7.59 -28.11
CA SER A 281 -17.31 7.31 -27.53
C SER A 281 -17.37 7.19 -26.00
N LEU A 282 -16.34 6.63 -25.38
CA LEU A 282 -16.29 6.51 -23.91
C LEU A 282 -16.34 7.89 -23.23
N GLU A 283 -15.71 8.90 -23.85
CA GLU A 283 -15.62 10.26 -23.35
C GLU A 283 -16.99 10.96 -23.33
N GLU A 284 -17.86 10.62 -24.29
CA GLU A 284 -19.24 11.11 -24.44
C GLU A 284 -20.26 10.33 -23.59
N SER A 285 -19.84 9.26 -22.91
CA SER A 285 -20.72 8.45 -22.07
C SER A 285 -21.24 9.25 -20.88
N ALA A 286 -22.55 9.30 -20.70
CA ALA A 286 -23.18 9.99 -19.58
C ALA A 286 -22.95 9.27 -18.25
N ALA A 287 -22.83 7.94 -18.31
CA ALA A 287 -22.66 7.05 -17.16
C ALA A 287 -21.19 6.92 -16.69
N ARG A 288 -20.25 7.59 -17.35
CA ARG A 288 -18.82 7.51 -17.01
C ARG A 288 -18.53 8.18 -15.66
N LEU A 289 -17.84 7.46 -14.78
CA LEU A 289 -17.32 7.99 -13.53
C LEU A 289 -16.21 9.01 -13.81
N VAL A 290 -16.36 10.21 -13.27
CA VAL A 290 -15.37 11.29 -13.35
C VAL A 290 -14.34 11.10 -12.25
N THR A 291 -13.07 10.99 -12.64
CA THR A 291 -11.96 10.76 -11.70
C THR A 291 -11.57 12.05 -10.98
N THR A 292 -11.11 11.94 -9.73
CA THR A 292 -10.49 13.07 -9.03
C THR A 292 -9.30 13.60 -9.85
N PRO A 293 -9.17 14.91 -10.07
CA PRO A 293 -8.01 15.49 -10.75
C PRO A 293 -6.69 15.02 -10.12
N GLY A 294 -5.75 14.58 -10.94
CA GLY A 294 -4.43 14.07 -10.50
C GLY A 294 -4.36 12.56 -10.27
N LEU A 295 -5.50 11.86 -10.14
CA LEU A 295 -5.53 10.39 -10.16
C LEU A 295 -5.52 9.86 -11.60
N LYS A 296 -4.79 8.77 -11.82
CA LYS A 296 -4.75 8.07 -13.10
C LYS A 296 -5.49 6.74 -12.98
N ALA A 297 -6.75 6.74 -13.39
CA ALA A 297 -7.55 5.53 -13.37
C ALA A 297 -6.96 4.45 -14.30
N PRO A 298 -6.93 3.18 -13.87
CA PRO A 298 -6.36 2.08 -14.66
C PRO A 298 -7.20 1.75 -15.90
N ILE A 299 -8.52 1.95 -15.83
CA ILE A 299 -9.49 1.70 -16.89
C ILE A 299 -10.66 2.69 -16.76
N GLY A 300 -11.44 2.93 -17.81
CA GLY A 300 -12.68 3.71 -17.68
C GLY A 300 -13.74 2.94 -16.89
N LEU A 301 -14.51 3.61 -16.03
CA LEU A 301 -15.60 2.98 -15.28
C LEU A 301 -16.94 3.60 -15.65
N LEU A 302 -17.90 2.77 -16.06
CA LEU A 302 -19.28 3.17 -16.32
C LEU A 302 -20.19 2.70 -15.18
N ILE A 303 -20.98 3.59 -14.59
CA ILE A 303 -21.96 3.24 -13.56
C ILE A 303 -23.33 3.15 -14.22
N VAL A 304 -23.89 1.93 -14.28
CA VAL A 304 -25.12 1.65 -15.02
C VAL A 304 -26.22 1.29 -14.03
N ASP A 305 -27.22 2.16 -13.93
CA ASP A 305 -28.36 2.02 -13.01
C ASP A 305 -29.65 2.54 -13.67
N PRO A 306 -30.79 1.84 -13.55
CA PRO A 306 -32.02 2.23 -14.24
C PRO A 306 -32.56 3.60 -13.79
N THR A 307 -32.22 4.06 -12.57
CA THR A 307 -32.72 5.31 -12.00
C THR A 307 -31.97 6.55 -12.50
N ILE A 308 -30.87 6.37 -13.24
CA ILE A 308 -30.06 7.47 -13.81
C ILE A 308 -30.91 8.45 -14.61
N ALA A 309 -31.79 7.94 -15.48
CA ALA A 309 -32.65 8.78 -16.32
C ALA A 309 -33.63 9.62 -15.50
N GLU A 310 -34.20 9.05 -14.44
CA GLU A 310 -35.10 9.76 -13.52
C GLU A 310 -34.35 10.88 -12.80
N TYR A 311 -33.14 10.60 -12.31
CA TYR A 311 -32.32 11.57 -11.59
C TYR A 311 -31.91 12.76 -12.47
N TRP A 312 -31.55 12.49 -13.73
CA TRP A 312 -31.22 13.53 -14.70
C TRP A 312 -32.43 14.19 -15.36
N ARG A 313 -33.65 13.71 -15.10
CA ARG A 313 -34.92 14.20 -15.67
C ARG A 313 -34.94 14.12 -17.21
N VAL A 314 -34.39 13.04 -17.75
CA VAL A 314 -34.35 12.74 -19.19
C VAL A 314 -34.98 11.36 -19.44
N LYS A 315 -35.27 11.03 -20.70
CA LYS A 315 -35.74 9.67 -21.02
C LYS A 315 -34.57 8.67 -21.00
N PRO A 316 -34.78 7.38 -20.70
CA PRO A 316 -33.71 6.37 -20.77
C PRO A 316 -33.03 6.29 -22.15
N SER A 317 -33.74 6.58 -23.23
CA SER A 317 -33.19 6.63 -24.60
C SER A 317 -32.26 7.83 -24.86
N GLU A 318 -32.27 8.83 -23.97
CA GLU A 318 -31.46 10.05 -24.04
C GLU A 318 -30.22 9.96 -23.13
N VAL A 319 -30.00 8.80 -22.49
CA VAL A 319 -28.82 8.52 -21.66
C VAL A 319 -27.85 7.66 -22.46
N PRO A 320 -26.82 8.26 -23.10
CA PRO A 320 -25.83 7.51 -23.87
C PRO A 320 -24.88 6.74 -22.94
N LEU A 321 -24.65 5.45 -23.23
CA LEU A 321 -23.75 4.60 -22.45
C LEU A 321 -22.43 4.35 -23.18
N PHE A 322 -22.43 3.63 -24.30
CA PHE A 322 -21.24 3.38 -25.12
C PHE A 322 -21.64 2.77 -26.46
N GLY A 323 -20.92 3.10 -27.54
CA GLY A 323 -21.22 2.60 -28.87
C GLY A 323 -22.65 2.97 -29.25
N ARG A 324 -23.51 1.98 -29.50
CA ARG A 324 -24.92 2.17 -29.83
C ARG A 324 -25.86 2.03 -28.63
N GLU A 325 -25.33 1.69 -27.47
CA GLU A 325 -26.14 1.41 -26.28
C GLU A 325 -26.54 2.71 -25.55
N THR A 326 -27.81 2.74 -25.16
CA THR A 326 -28.41 3.76 -24.29
C THR A 326 -29.00 3.08 -23.06
N LEU A 327 -29.38 3.82 -22.03
CA LEU A 327 -30.02 3.21 -20.86
C LEU A 327 -31.29 2.42 -21.22
N ALA A 328 -32.00 2.82 -22.29
CA ALA A 328 -33.20 2.13 -22.77
C ALA A 328 -32.93 0.77 -23.46
N SER A 329 -31.71 0.54 -23.97
CA SER A 329 -31.37 -0.70 -24.69
C SER A 329 -30.79 -1.80 -23.78
N ILE A 330 -30.53 -1.48 -22.50
CA ILE A 330 -29.94 -2.39 -21.53
C ILE A 330 -30.99 -3.29 -20.89
N ASP A 331 -30.71 -4.59 -20.87
CA ASP A 331 -31.41 -5.56 -20.04
C ASP A 331 -30.80 -5.61 -18.63
N PHE A 332 -31.39 -4.85 -17.70
CA PHE A 332 -30.92 -4.79 -16.32
C PHE A 332 -31.03 -6.11 -15.56
N ALA A 333 -31.97 -6.99 -15.93
CA ALA A 333 -32.08 -8.30 -15.29
C ALA A 333 -30.85 -9.15 -15.62
N ALA A 334 -30.40 -9.13 -16.88
CA ALA A 334 -29.17 -9.79 -17.30
C ALA A 334 -27.92 -9.21 -16.61
N LEU A 335 -27.87 -7.89 -16.40
CA LEU A 335 -26.73 -7.26 -15.72
C LEU A 335 -26.65 -7.64 -14.23
N GLN A 336 -27.78 -7.88 -13.55
CA GLN A 336 -27.82 -8.28 -12.14
C GLN A 336 -27.21 -9.68 -11.88
N GLU A 337 -27.12 -10.54 -12.89
CA GLU A 337 -26.52 -11.88 -12.76
C GLU A 337 -24.99 -11.86 -12.85
N VAL A 338 -24.39 -10.77 -13.32
CA VAL A 338 -22.95 -10.63 -13.48
C VAL A 338 -22.30 -10.30 -12.14
N ARG A 339 -21.19 -10.96 -11.83
CA ARG A 339 -20.41 -10.68 -10.62
C ARG A 339 -19.19 -9.82 -10.94
N ARG A 340 -18.71 -9.07 -9.94
CA ARG A 340 -17.52 -8.20 -10.04
C ARG A 340 -16.24 -8.92 -10.49
N GLY A 341 -16.16 -10.25 -10.33
CA GLY A 341 -15.02 -11.07 -10.78
C GLY A 341 -15.04 -11.44 -12.27
N ASP A 342 -16.18 -11.33 -12.96
CA ASP A 342 -16.37 -11.78 -14.34
C ASP A 342 -15.87 -10.73 -15.35
N LYS A 343 -14.56 -10.48 -15.40
CA LYS A 343 -13.96 -9.38 -16.20
C LYS A 343 -14.41 -9.33 -17.66
N ASP A 344 -14.55 -10.48 -18.32
CA ASP A 344 -15.00 -10.52 -19.72
C ASP A 344 -16.44 -10.04 -19.87
N LYS A 345 -17.33 -10.37 -18.92
CA LYS A 345 -18.72 -9.90 -18.92
C LYS A 345 -18.82 -8.42 -18.55
N LEU A 346 -17.95 -7.93 -17.66
CA LEU A 346 -17.89 -6.50 -17.29
C LEU A 346 -17.39 -5.61 -18.43
N ARG A 347 -16.78 -6.20 -19.45
CA ARG A 347 -16.41 -5.54 -20.72
C ARG A 347 -17.46 -5.69 -21.81
N GLN A 348 -18.55 -6.42 -21.56
CA GLN A 348 -19.67 -6.55 -22.49
C GLN A 348 -20.86 -5.75 -21.95
N LEU A 349 -21.24 -4.67 -22.63
CA LEU A 349 -22.41 -3.86 -22.27
C LEU A 349 -23.42 -3.93 -23.42
N GLY A 350 -24.55 -4.61 -23.18
CA GLY A 350 -25.49 -4.91 -24.26
C GLY A 350 -24.81 -5.71 -25.39
N GLN A 351 -24.88 -5.20 -26.62
CA GLN A 351 -24.19 -5.78 -27.78
C GLN A 351 -22.77 -5.24 -27.98
N GLU A 352 -22.34 -4.25 -27.20
CA GLU A 352 -21.06 -3.55 -27.39
C GLU A 352 -19.96 -4.09 -26.48
N VAL A 353 -18.72 -4.10 -27.01
CA VAL A 353 -17.52 -4.52 -26.28
C VAL A 353 -16.71 -3.28 -25.86
N LEU A 354 -16.58 -3.08 -24.56
CA LEU A 354 -15.77 -2.05 -23.93
C LEU A 354 -14.28 -2.47 -23.96
N ARG A 355 -13.47 -1.82 -24.81
CA ARG A 355 -12.04 -2.14 -24.94
C ARG A 355 -11.19 -1.60 -23.79
N ASN A 356 -11.48 -0.38 -23.35
CA ASN A 356 -10.74 0.35 -22.31
C ASN A 356 -11.67 0.84 -21.18
N ALA A 357 -12.78 0.15 -20.98
CA ALA A 357 -13.74 0.46 -19.93
C ALA A 357 -14.37 -0.81 -19.37
N GLU A 358 -14.91 -0.72 -18.17
CA GLU A 358 -15.78 -1.72 -17.57
C GLU A 358 -17.01 -1.04 -16.99
N TRP A 359 -18.12 -1.78 -16.88
CA TRP A 359 -19.32 -1.28 -16.22
C TRP A 359 -19.48 -1.87 -14.81
N ARG A 360 -20.23 -1.16 -13.95
CA ARG A 360 -20.64 -1.59 -12.60
C ARG A 360 -22.11 -1.21 -12.37
N THR A 361 -22.84 -2.04 -11.65
CA THR A 361 -24.14 -1.68 -11.06
C THR A 361 -23.94 -1.12 -9.66
N ALA A 362 -24.96 -0.46 -9.11
CA ALA A 362 -24.92 0.06 -7.74
C ALA A 362 -24.55 -1.04 -6.71
N ALA A 363 -25.08 -2.26 -6.86
CA ALA A 363 -24.80 -3.37 -5.94
C ALA A 363 -23.32 -3.80 -5.92
N MET A 364 -22.58 -3.63 -7.02
CA MET A 364 -21.16 -3.98 -7.10
C MET A 364 -20.24 -2.99 -6.37
N LEU A 365 -20.75 -1.79 -6.07
CA LEU A 365 -20.00 -0.71 -5.44
C LEU A 365 -20.01 -0.80 -3.92
N PHE A 366 -20.91 -1.62 -3.37
CA PHE A 366 -21.07 -1.85 -1.94
C PHE A 366 -20.59 -3.25 -1.55
N SER A 367 -20.11 -3.43 -0.31
CA SER A 367 -19.78 -4.76 0.21
C SER A 367 -21.04 -5.57 0.49
N GLU A 368 -20.95 -6.91 0.39
CA GLU A 368 -22.08 -7.81 0.71
C GLU A 368 -22.53 -7.68 2.19
N ARG A 369 -21.63 -7.24 3.07
CA ARG A 369 -21.87 -7.10 4.51
C ARG A 369 -21.41 -5.73 5.00
N LEU A 370 -22.17 -5.15 5.93
CA LEU A 370 -21.75 -3.99 6.70
C LEU A 370 -21.11 -4.45 8.01
N LEU A 371 -19.81 -4.23 8.15
CA LEU A 371 -19.08 -4.56 9.37
C LEU A 371 -19.10 -3.39 10.35
N LEU A 372 -19.63 -3.63 11.54
CA LEU A 372 -19.72 -2.67 12.64
C LEU A 372 -18.79 -3.07 13.79
N ILE A 373 -17.88 -2.18 14.16
CA ILE A 373 -16.95 -2.38 15.27
C ILE A 373 -17.55 -1.82 16.56
N SER A 374 -17.63 -2.65 17.59
CA SER A 374 -18.13 -2.29 18.93
C SER A 374 -17.02 -1.54 19.69
N SER A 375 -17.00 -0.22 19.58
CA SER A 375 -16.06 0.65 20.29
C SER A 375 -16.74 1.96 20.64
N ASN A 376 -16.37 2.53 21.79
CA ASN A 376 -16.74 3.90 22.17
C ASN A 376 -15.65 4.94 21.82
N GLN A 377 -14.51 4.50 21.31
CA GLN A 377 -13.41 5.36 20.87
C GLN A 377 -13.25 5.28 19.34
N PRO A 378 -13.23 6.42 18.62
CA PRO A 378 -13.02 6.44 17.18
C PRO A 378 -11.61 5.95 16.80
N PHE A 379 -11.46 5.48 15.57
CA PHE A 379 -10.14 5.20 15.00
C PHE A 379 -9.38 6.51 14.79
N ARG A 380 -8.09 6.55 15.15
CA ARG A 380 -7.28 7.77 14.98
C ARG A 380 -6.69 7.82 13.58
N GLY A 381 -6.55 9.04 13.05
CA GLY A 381 -6.01 9.23 11.69
C GLY A 381 -6.91 8.65 10.58
N VAL A 382 -8.18 8.34 10.88
CA VAL A 382 -9.19 7.89 9.93
C VAL A 382 -10.18 9.03 9.69
N ARG A 383 -10.62 9.20 8.45
CA ARG A 383 -11.64 10.18 8.06
C ARG A 383 -13.01 9.74 8.54
N GLU A 384 -13.77 10.67 9.09
CA GLU A 384 -15.16 10.43 9.51
C GLU A 384 -16.10 10.90 8.40
N VAL A 385 -17.01 10.04 7.98
CA VAL A 385 -18.03 10.40 6.98
C VAL A 385 -19.32 10.85 7.66
N GLU A 386 -20.21 11.50 6.90
CA GLU A 386 -21.47 12.00 7.45
C GLU A 386 -22.33 10.87 8.05
N GLY A 387 -22.89 11.11 9.23
CA GLY A 387 -23.71 10.13 9.95
C GLY A 387 -22.94 9.03 10.70
N GLN A 388 -21.61 8.94 10.55
CA GLN A 388 -20.80 7.90 11.19
C GLN A 388 -20.63 8.09 12.71
N ARG A 389 -20.33 9.31 13.16
CA ARG A 389 -19.88 9.60 14.54
C ARG A 389 -20.89 9.23 15.64
N ASN A 390 -22.18 9.30 15.33
CA ASN A 390 -23.27 9.02 16.28
C ASN A 390 -24.03 7.74 15.92
N LEU A 391 -23.45 6.89 15.07
CA LEU A 391 -24.11 5.66 14.65
C LEU A 391 -24.24 4.71 15.85
N THR A 392 -25.44 4.21 16.06
CA THR A 392 -25.72 3.20 17.08
C THR A 392 -26.40 2.00 16.43
N TYR A 393 -26.08 0.81 16.93
CA TYR A 393 -26.73 -0.43 16.54
C TYR A 393 -27.11 -1.18 17.80
N GLU A 394 -28.39 -1.57 17.92
CA GLU A 394 -28.95 -2.12 19.17
C GLU A 394 -28.68 -1.23 20.40
N GLN A 395 -28.83 0.09 20.25
CA GLN A 395 -28.57 1.10 21.29
C GLN A 395 -27.13 1.16 21.80
N ARG A 396 -26.16 0.57 21.08
CA ARG A 396 -24.73 0.62 21.42
C ARG A 396 -23.96 1.44 20.38
N PRO A 397 -22.95 2.23 20.79
CA PRO A 397 -22.09 2.94 19.85
C PRO A 397 -21.32 1.93 18.99
N VAL A 398 -21.23 2.22 17.69
CA VAL A 398 -20.51 1.38 16.72
C VAL A 398 -19.74 2.25 15.73
N ILE A 399 -18.65 1.70 15.20
CA ILE A 399 -17.84 2.31 14.16
C ILE A 399 -17.97 1.44 12.91
N PRO A 400 -18.58 1.93 11.83
CA PRO A 400 -18.68 1.17 10.59
C PRO A 400 -17.33 1.16 9.85
N ILE A 401 -16.99 0.02 9.27
CA ILE A 401 -16.06 -0.02 8.13
C ILE A 401 -16.84 0.49 6.92
N LEU A 402 -16.26 1.39 6.12
CA LEU A 402 -16.98 2.00 5.01
C LEU A 402 -17.25 0.93 3.95
N PRO A 403 -18.51 0.55 3.70
CA PRO A 403 -18.85 -0.67 2.98
C PRO A 403 -18.82 -0.44 1.47
N ILE A 404 -17.73 0.15 0.96
CA ILE A 404 -17.52 0.45 -0.45
C ILE A 404 -16.44 -0.44 -1.05
N ALA A 405 -16.57 -0.71 -2.35
CA ALA A 405 -15.56 -1.38 -3.13
C ALA A 405 -14.27 -0.56 -3.19
N SER A 406 -13.15 -1.18 -2.83
CA SER A 406 -11.80 -0.60 -2.81
C SER A 406 -11.32 -0.13 -4.19
N GLU A 407 -11.87 -0.67 -5.28
CA GLU A 407 -11.59 -0.18 -6.64
C GLU A 407 -11.95 1.30 -6.82
N LEU A 408 -12.90 1.84 -6.03
CA LEU A 408 -13.24 3.27 -6.07
C LEU A 408 -12.08 4.17 -5.65
N LEU A 409 -11.11 3.66 -4.87
CA LEU A 409 -9.89 4.38 -4.49
C LEU A 409 -8.96 4.66 -5.68
N ASP A 410 -9.16 3.98 -6.82
CA ASP A 410 -8.42 4.22 -8.06
C ASP A 410 -8.98 5.43 -8.84
N TYR A 411 -10.21 5.84 -8.54
CA TYR A 411 -10.94 6.89 -9.24
C TYR A 411 -11.16 8.12 -8.36
N LEU A 412 -11.41 7.90 -7.07
CA LEU A 412 -11.77 8.92 -6.10
C LEU A 412 -10.79 8.92 -4.93
N SER A 413 -10.22 10.08 -4.63
CA SER A 413 -9.31 10.24 -3.49
C SER A 413 -10.02 10.02 -2.15
N ALA A 414 -9.29 9.69 -1.07
CA ALA A 414 -9.87 9.53 0.26
C ALA A 414 -10.65 10.78 0.76
N PRO A 415 -10.15 12.03 0.59
CA PRO A 415 -10.94 13.23 0.90
C PRO A 415 -12.22 13.38 0.06
N GLU A 416 -12.21 12.88 -1.17
CA GLU A 416 -13.36 12.97 -2.07
C GLU A 416 -14.44 11.95 -1.69
N LEU A 417 -14.03 10.72 -1.37
CA LEU A 417 -14.92 9.68 -0.86
C LEU A 417 -15.54 10.06 0.49
N GLU A 418 -14.78 10.72 1.38
CA GLU A 418 -15.26 11.22 2.67
C GLU A 418 -16.49 12.13 2.51
N LYS A 419 -16.48 13.02 1.52
CA LYS A 419 -17.59 13.96 1.24
C LYS A 419 -18.78 13.30 0.55
N ARG A 420 -18.58 12.13 -0.05
CA ARG A 420 -19.54 11.46 -0.93
C ARG A 420 -20.30 10.32 -0.24
N LEU A 421 -19.86 9.92 0.95
CA LEU A 421 -20.47 8.86 1.73
C LEU A 421 -21.25 9.41 2.92
N SER A 422 -22.46 8.87 3.13
CA SER A 422 -23.29 9.21 4.28
C SER A 422 -24.01 7.96 4.82
N PHE A 423 -24.12 7.85 6.14
CA PHE A 423 -24.88 6.81 6.84
C PHE A 423 -26.21 7.35 7.36
N PHE A 424 -27.28 6.60 7.12
CA PHE A 424 -28.64 6.90 7.57
C PHE A 424 -29.18 5.71 8.37
N PRO A 425 -29.28 5.81 9.71
CA PRO A 425 -29.94 4.78 10.50
C PRO A 425 -31.44 4.75 10.23
N GLU A 426 -31.98 3.56 10.01
CA GLU A 426 -33.39 3.31 9.69
C GLU A 426 -34.13 2.65 10.87
N LYS A 427 -35.44 2.43 10.71
CA LYS A 427 -36.22 1.62 11.66
C LYS A 427 -35.71 0.17 11.68
N ASN A 428 -35.94 -0.55 12.79
CA ASN A 428 -35.56 -1.96 12.98
C ASN A 428 -34.05 -2.24 12.91
N ASN A 429 -33.21 -1.29 13.32
CA ASN A 429 -31.75 -1.39 13.28
C ASN A 429 -31.16 -1.57 11.87
N ALA A 430 -31.91 -1.32 10.80
CA ALA A 430 -31.35 -1.26 9.45
C ALA A 430 -30.53 0.03 9.27
N ILE A 431 -29.55 0.00 8.37
CA ILE A 431 -28.66 1.15 8.08
C ILE A 431 -28.58 1.32 6.57
N THR A 432 -29.04 2.46 6.07
CA THR A 432 -28.88 2.85 4.67
C THR A 432 -27.58 3.62 4.50
N VAL A 433 -26.77 3.22 3.51
CA VAL A 433 -25.56 3.92 3.11
C VAL A 433 -25.79 4.54 1.75
N GLU A 434 -25.52 5.83 1.63
CA GLU A 434 -25.55 6.56 0.36
C GLU A 434 -24.13 6.87 -0.09
N LEU A 435 -23.86 6.64 -1.38
CA LEU A 435 -22.62 7.03 -2.06
C LEU A 435 -22.99 7.92 -3.25
N ARG A 436 -22.48 9.15 -3.30
CA ARG A 436 -22.71 10.11 -4.39
C ARG A 436 -21.56 10.09 -5.40
N LEU A 437 -21.81 9.51 -6.57
CA LEU A 437 -20.80 9.32 -7.61
C LEU A 437 -20.83 10.46 -8.64
N PRO A 438 -19.69 11.09 -8.97
CA PRO A 438 -19.65 12.12 -10.00
C PRO A 438 -19.68 11.47 -11.39
N LEU A 439 -20.80 11.54 -12.09
CA LEU A 439 -20.96 11.00 -13.44
C LEU A 439 -20.91 12.12 -14.48
N ALA A 440 -20.38 11.83 -15.68
CA ALA A 440 -20.19 12.83 -16.73
C ALA A 440 -21.50 13.46 -17.27
N GLY A 441 -22.66 12.82 -17.07
CA GLY A 441 -23.96 13.36 -17.42
C GLY A 441 -24.25 13.41 -18.93
N PRO A 442 -25.52 13.56 -19.34
CA PRO A 442 -25.92 13.50 -20.75
C PRO A 442 -25.50 14.72 -21.57
N ASP A 443 -25.16 15.83 -20.90
CA ASP A 443 -24.63 17.06 -21.49
C ASP A 443 -23.09 17.16 -21.38
N GLY A 444 -22.42 16.11 -20.88
CA GLY A 444 -20.98 16.08 -20.65
C GLY A 444 -20.53 16.88 -19.42
N GLN A 445 -21.47 17.42 -18.61
CA GLN A 445 -21.15 18.08 -17.35
C GLN A 445 -21.27 17.12 -16.17
N ALA A 446 -20.21 17.07 -15.36
CA ALA A 446 -20.16 16.22 -14.18
C ALA A 446 -21.28 16.58 -13.18
N ARG A 447 -22.07 15.57 -12.78
CA ARG A 447 -23.16 15.70 -11.79
C ARG A 447 -23.12 14.53 -10.82
N ASP A 448 -23.42 14.79 -9.55
CA ASP A 448 -23.48 13.75 -8.53
C ASP A 448 -24.73 12.87 -8.72
N PHE A 449 -24.52 11.56 -8.78
CA PHE A 449 -25.57 10.55 -8.84
C PHE A 449 -25.54 9.71 -7.55
N PRO A 450 -26.61 9.74 -6.72
CA PRO A 450 -26.66 8.98 -5.48
C PRO A 450 -27.01 7.52 -5.75
N VAL A 451 -26.17 6.60 -5.27
CA VAL A 451 -26.51 5.18 -5.13
C VAL A 451 -26.70 4.86 -3.65
N ARG A 452 -27.71 4.04 -3.33
CA ARG A 452 -28.05 3.66 -1.96
C ARG A 452 -28.06 2.16 -1.78
N HIS A 453 -27.61 1.71 -0.63
CA HIS A 453 -27.72 0.32 -0.20
C HIS A 453 -28.17 0.26 1.25
N THR A 454 -29.20 -0.55 1.55
CA THR A 454 -29.74 -0.71 2.90
C THR A 454 -29.33 -2.07 3.46
N TYR A 455 -28.56 -2.04 4.55
CA TYR A 455 -28.16 -3.21 5.31
C TYR A 455 -29.16 -3.48 6.43
N ASP A 456 -29.68 -4.71 6.47
CA ASP A 456 -30.56 -5.21 7.51
C ASP A 456 -29.80 -6.03 8.56
N ALA A 457 -30.52 -6.53 9.58
CA ALA A 457 -29.93 -7.34 10.64
C ALA A 457 -29.23 -8.63 10.13
N ASN A 458 -29.62 -9.13 8.95
CA ASN A 458 -29.02 -10.34 8.38
C ASN A 458 -27.75 -10.05 7.59
N SER A 459 -27.49 -8.80 7.22
CA SER A 459 -26.34 -8.34 6.43
C SER A 459 -25.36 -7.47 7.22
N ILE A 460 -25.69 -7.14 8.48
CA ILE A 460 -24.81 -6.47 9.43
C ILE A 460 -24.05 -7.51 10.27
N ASP A 461 -22.72 -7.40 10.31
CA ASP A 461 -21.85 -8.16 11.23
C ASP A 461 -21.30 -7.22 12.30
N ARG A 462 -21.37 -7.60 13.58
CA ARG A 462 -20.86 -6.79 14.69
C ARG A 462 -19.70 -7.50 15.37
N ARG A 463 -18.54 -6.84 15.42
CA ARG A 463 -17.31 -7.37 16.04
C ARG A 463 -16.81 -6.51 17.18
N SER A 464 -16.15 -7.13 18.14
CA SER A 464 -15.54 -6.46 19.30
C SER A 464 -14.01 -6.57 19.34
N ASN A 465 -13.43 -7.48 18.56
CA ASN A 465 -11.98 -7.66 18.47
C ASN A 465 -11.46 -6.88 17.27
N PHE A 466 -10.36 -6.17 17.46
CA PHE A 466 -9.68 -5.42 16.40
C PHE A 466 -8.17 -5.67 16.47
N PRO A 467 -7.48 -5.66 15.32
CA PRO A 467 -6.05 -5.87 15.23
C PRO A 467 -5.30 -4.62 15.73
N VAL A 468 -4.06 -4.82 16.19
CA VAL A 468 -3.11 -3.70 16.33
C VAL A 468 -2.80 -3.21 14.93
N LEU A 469 -3.10 -1.95 14.66
CA LEU A 469 -2.85 -1.31 13.38
C LEU A 469 -2.09 0.00 13.61
N GLU A 470 -0.84 0.04 13.18
CA GLU A 470 0.06 1.18 13.37
C GLU A 470 0.64 1.62 12.03
N ILE A 471 0.90 2.93 11.89
CA ILE A 471 1.68 3.50 10.79
C ILE A 471 2.94 4.14 11.37
N TRP A 472 4.08 3.91 10.72
CA TRP A 472 5.35 4.56 11.05
C TRP A 472 6.07 5.07 9.79
N PRO A 473 6.70 6.25 9.84
CA PRO A 473 6.50 7.29 10.85
C PRO A 473 5.18 8.06 10.58
N HIS A 474 4.67 8.78 11.59
CA HIS A 474 3.41 9.54 11.51
C HIS A 474 3.52 10.91 10.80
N PHE A 475 4.46 11.10 9.87
CA PHE A 475 4.64 12.36 9.15
C PHE A 475 4.97 12.13 7.66
N ARG A 476 4.83 13.17 6.84
CA ARG A 476 5.38 13.20 5.48
C ARG A 476 6.32 14.38 5.26
N SER A 477 7.31 14.18 4.40
CA SER A 477 8.30 15.20 4.04
C SER A 477 8.80 14.96 2.63
N GLU A 478 9.35 15.99 1.99
CA GLU A 478 10.00 15.85 0.68
C GLU A 478 11.28 15.01 0.73
N HIS A 479 11.88 14.86 1.92
CA HIS A 479 13.13 14.11 2.14
C HIS A 479 12.92 12.75 2.82
N TRP A 480 11.68 12.26 2.93
CA TRP A 480 11.36 10.98 3.56
C TRP A 480 10.42 10.13 2.73
N HIS A 481 10.84 8.90 2.43
CA HIS A 481 10.12 7.97 1.55
C HIS A 481 9.96 6.56 2.14
N LEU A 482 10.26 6.37 3.44
CA LEU A 482 10.26 5.05 4.05
C LEU A 482 9.12 4.91 5.06
N TYR A 483 8.07 4.20 4.67
CA TYR A 483 6.87 4.00 5.48
C TYR A 483 6.66 2.54 5.81
N TYR A 484 6.08 2.28 6.97
CA TYR A 484 5.73 0.95 7.42
C TYR A 484 4.35 0.94 8.04
N THR A 485 3.60 -0.13 7.79
CA THR A 485 2.40 -0.45 8.57
C THR A 485 2.60 -1.74 9.32
N TYR A 486 2.20 -1.75 10.59
CA TYR A 486 2.17 -2.95 11.42
C TYR A 486 0.73 -3.40 11.63
N TYR A 487 0.47 -4.66 11.35
CA TYR A 487 -0.79 -5.35 11.61
C TYR A 487 -0.52 -6.54 12.54
N ASP A 488 -1.27 -6.69 13.63
CA ASP A 488 -1.23 -7.87 14.50
C ASP A 488 -2.63 -8.23 14.95
N ALA A 489 -3.11 -9.38 14.46
CA ALA A 489 -4.31 -10.02 14.94
C ALA A 489 -3.96 -11.30 15.69
N ALA A 490 -4.08 -11.25 17.02
CA ALA A 490 -4.16 -12.44 17.84
C ALA A 490 -5.57 -13.01 17.73
N LEU A 491 -5.79 -13.88 16.75
CA LEU A 491 -7.09 -14.48 16.48
C LEU A 491 -7.36 -15.56 17.54
N ARG A 492 -8.56 -15.54 18.12
CA ARG A 492 -9.00 -16.64 19.00
C ARG A 492 -9.71 -17.72 18.19
N ARG A 493 -10.39 -17.35 17.10
CA ARG A 493 -11.11 -18.23 16.17
C ARG A 493 -11.02 -17.69 14.74
N PRO A 494 -11.19 -18.53 13.69
CA PRO A 494 -11.18 -18.08 12.29
C PRO A 494 -12.24 -17.01 11.97
N GLN A 495 -13.41 -17.06 12.61
CA GLN A 495 -14.46 -16.04 12.47
C GLN A 495 -14.06 -14.64 12.98
N ASP A 496 -12.99 -14.54 13.77
CA ASP A 496 -12.47 -13.26 14.27
C ASP A 496 -11.47 -12.63 13.27
N ILE A 497 -11.21 -13.25 12.11
CA ILE A 497 -10.31 -12.73 11.07
C ILE A 497 -10.86 -11.41 10.52
N PHE A 498 -10.15 -10.33 10.82
CA PHE A 498 -10.31 -9.02 10.22
C PHE A 498 -8.92 -8.52 9.81
N VAL A 499 -8.71 -8.37 8.51
CA VAL A 499 -7.42 -7.98 7.92
C VAL A 499 -7.56 -6.57 7.38
N ALA A 500 -6.56 -5.73 7.63
CA ALA A 500 -6.48 -4.37 7.09
C ALA A 500 -5.17 -4.23 6.32
N ARG A 501 -5.25 -4.15 5.00
CA ARG A 501 -4.07 -4.01 4.13
C ARG A 501 -3.92 -2.57 3.65
N PRO A 502 -2.72 -1.96 3.73
CA PRO A 502 -2.55 -0.58 3.32
C PRO A 502 -2.79 -0.40 1.81
N ARG A 503 -3.27 0.77 1.44
CA ARG A 503 -3.48 1.20 0.06
C ARG A 503 -2.81 2.55 -0.14
N ILE A 504 -2.00 2.69 -1.19
CA ILE A 504 -1.45 3.96 -1.66
C ILE A 504 -2.24 4.40 -2.89
N ALA A 505 -2.73 5.65 -2.89
CA ALA A 505 -3.44 6.21 -4.03
C ALA A 505 -2.63 6.09 -5.34
N GLY A 506 -3.27 5.60 -6.41
CA GLY A 506 -2.66 5.51 -7.75
C GLY A 506 -1.65 4.38 -7.98
N VAL A 507 -1.31 3.58 -6.97
CA VAL A 507 -0.42 2.41 -7.09
C VAL A 507 -1.27 1.14 -7.19
N PRO A 508 -1.01 0.13 -8.03
CA PRO A 508 -1.77 -1.13 -8.02
C PRO A 508 -1.69 -1.88 -6.67
N LEU A 509 -2.66 -2.75 -6.39
CA LEU A 509 -2.82 -3.50 -5.12
C LEU A 509 -1.73 -4.57 -4.84
N ASP A 510 -0.79 -4.79 -5.76
CA ASP A 510 0.26 -5.81 -5.60
C ASP A 510 1.38 -5.32 -4.65
N LEU A 511 1.12 -5.44 -3.36
CA LEU A 511 2.07 -5.12 -2.28
C LEU A 511 2.71 -6.38 -1.67
N GLU A 512 2.46 -7.57 -2.23
CA GLU A 512 2.92 -8.83 -1.64
C GLU A 512 4.46 -8.88 -1.53
N ALA A 513 5.17 -8.34 -2.52
CA ALA A 513 6.63 -8.26 -2.52
C ALA A 513 7.20 -7.36 -1.40
N ASN A 514 6.41 -6.45 -0.85
CA ASN A 514 6.79 -5.50 0.21
C ASN A 514 6.16 -5.83 1.58
N CYS A 515 5.43 -6.94 1.67
CA CYS A 515 4.78 -7.38 2.90
C CYS A 515 5.55 -8.53 3.55
N ARG A 516 5.82 -8.39 4.84
CA ARG A 516 6.42 -9.42 5.67
C ARG A 516 5.38 -9.98 6.61
N SER A 517 4.93 -11.21 6.35
CA SER A 517 3.99 -11.91 7.22
C SER A 517 4.69 -12.84 8.21
N PHE A 518 4.27 -12.82 9.46
CA PHE A 518 4.63 -13.78 10.49
C PHE A 518 3.39 -14.60 10.84
N GLN A 519 3.45 -15.90 10.60
CA GLN A 519 2.39 -16.84 10.99
C GLN A 519 2.99 -17.97 11.82
N ARG A 520 2.52 -18.12 13.06
CA ARG A 520 2.92 -19.23 13.96
C ARG A 520 1.87 -20.34 14.05
N GLY A 521 0.70 -20.14 13.43
CA GLY A 521 -0.44 -21.07 13.33
C GLY A 521 -1.63 -20.40 12.62
N GLU A 522 -2.73 -21.11 12.44
CA GLU A 522 -3.94 -20.60 11.74
C GLU A 522 -4.58 -19.36 12.41
N SER A 523 -4.28 -19.13 13.69
CA SER A 523 -4.89 -18.08 14.51
C SER A 523 -3.93 -16.95 14.93
N ASP A 524 -2.74 -16.88 14.38
CA ASP A 524 -1.75 -15.84 14.72
C ASP A 524 -1.17 -15.24 13.43
N ARG A 525 -1.67 -14.06 13.05
CA ARG A 525 -1.27 -13.36 11.82
C ARG A 525 -0.75 -11.97 12.17
N ARG A 526 0.52 -11.74 11.84
CA ARG A 526 1.16 -10.43 11.93
C ARG A 526 1.75 -10.05 10.59
N GLU A 527 1.69 -8.78 10.23
CA GLU A 527 2.25 -8.27 8.98
C GLU A 527 2.95 -6.94 9.20
N VAL A 528 4.17 -6.82 8.68
CA VAL A 528 4.89 -5.55 8.54
C VAL A 528 4.98 -5.27 7.05
N THR A 529 4.31 -4.22 6.58
CA THR A 529 4.33 -3.84 5.16
C THR A 529 5.16 -2.59 4.97
N ARG A 530 6.19 -2.65 4.13
CA ARG A 530 7.00 -1.51 3.70
C ARG A 530 6.29 -0.77 2.56
N LEU A 531 6.31 0.55 2.58
CA LEU A 531 5.67 1.43 1.62
C LEU A 531 6.63 2.58 1.25
N GLU A 532 6.57 3.04 0.01
CA GLU A 532 7.40 4.16 -0.49
C GLU A 532 6.70 5.52 -0.35
N ALA A 533 5.40 5.49 -0.01
CA ALA A 533 4.58 6.66 0.24
C ALA A 533 3.60 6.38 1.40
N PRO A 534 3.08 7.42 2.08
CA PRO A 534 2.06 7.25 3.11
C PRO A 534 0.85 6.49 2.56
N PRO A 535 0.29 5.51 3.31
CA PRO A 535 -0.97 4.89 2.91
C PRO A 535 -2.10 5.93 3.00
N THR A 536 -3.01 5.89 2.03
CA THR A 536 -4.20 6.77 1.95
C THR A 536 -5.47 6.08 2.43
N ALA A 537 -5.45 4.74 2.52
CA ALA A 537 -6.53 3.94 3.07
C ALA A 537 -6.01 2.58 3.56
N PHE A 538 -6.84 1.86 4.31
CA PHE A 538 -6.72 0.41 4.47
C PHE A 538 -7.90 -0.28 3.79
N VAL A 539 -7.64 -1.29 2.98
CA VAL A 539 -8.65 -2.21 2.46
C VAL A 539 -8.88 -3.30 3.51
N CYS A 540 -10.14 -3.44 3.91
CA CYS A 540 -10.55 -4.32 4.99
C CYS A 540 -11.21 -5.58 4.44
N SER A 541 -10.74 -6.73 4.91
CA SER A 541 -11.32 -8.03 4.59
C SER A 541 -11.67 -8.78 5.86
N ALA A 542 -12.71 -9.59 5.80
CA ALA A 542 -13.16 -10.39 6.93
C ALA A 542 -13.59 -11.78 6.46
N TYR A 543 -13.38 -12.79 7.32
CA TYR A 543 -13.88 -14.13 7.06
C TYR A 543 -15.40 -14.18 7.24
N LEU A 544 -16.11 -14.68 6.22
CA LEU A 544 -17.56 -14.90 6.26
C LEU A 544 -17.87 -16.40 6.40
N PRO A 545 -18.46 -16.87 7.52
CA PRO A 545 -18.68 -18.29 7.79
C PRO A 545 -19.51 -19.03 6.72
N GLU A 546 -20.54 -18.38 6.20
CA GLU A 546 -21.43 -18.89 5.16
C GLU A 546 -20.75 -19.10 3.80
N ARG A 547 -19.72 -18.30 3.47
CA ARG A 547 -18.93 -18.45 2.25
C ARG A 547 -17.68 -19.31 2.45
N ARG A 548 -17.26 -19.46 3.71
CA ARG A 548 -16.02 -20.13 4.12
C ARG A 548 -14.76 -19.52 3.48
N GLU A 549 -14.76 -18.21 3.28
CA GLU A 549 -13.65 -17.48 2.67
C GLU A 549 -13.50 -16.06 3.27
N GLU A 550 -12.32 -15.46 3.10
CA GLU A 550 -12.05 -14.05 3.42
C GLU A 550 -12.56 -13.19 2.25
N LEU A 551 -13.51 -12.29 2.53
CA LEU A 551 -14.04 -11.35 1.55
C LEU A 551 -13.77 -9.90 1.96
N GLU A 552 -13.64 -9.04 0.97
CA GLU A 552 -13.59 -7.60 1.17
C GLU A 552 -14.90 -7.10 1.79
N VAL A 553 -14.78 -6.40 2.92
CA VAL A 553 -15.92 -5.85 3.67
C VAL A 553 -15.93 -4.32 3.68
N GLY A 554 -14.96 -3.68 3.03
CA GLY A 554 -14.92 -2.23 2.87
C GLY A 554 -13.54 -1.63 3.07
N CYS A 555 -13.49 -0.35 3.40
CA CYS A 555 -12.24 0.41 3.56
C CYS A 555 -12.25 1.30 4.81
N LEU A 556 -11.05 1.65 5.28
CA LEU A 556 -10.80 2.76 6.20
C LEU A 556 -10.06 3.86 5.44
N LEU A 557 -10.66 5.05 5.32
CA LEU A 557 -10.01 6.18 4.64
C LEU A 557 -9.10 6.92 5.62
N LEU A 558 -7.83 7.09 5.28
CA LEU A 558 -6.87 7.75 6.17
C LEU A 558 -6.87 9.26 5.98
N GLN A 559 -6.66 9.97 7.08
CA GLN A 559 -6.29 11.37 7.07
C GLN A 559 -4.89 11.51 6.48
N GLU A 560 -4.62 12.64 5.82
CA GLU A 560 -3.25 12.90 5.38
C GLU A 560 -2.34 13.07 6.59
N LEU A 561 -1.18 12.39 6.56
CA LEU A 561 -0.14 12.62 7.55
C LEU A 561 0.32 14.08 7.48
N GLU A 562 0.71 14.62 8.63
CA GLU A 562 1.20 16.00 8.75
C GLU A 562 2.45 16.18 7.86
N PHE A 563 2.46 17.24 7.05
CA PHE A 563 3.64 17.60 6.27
C PHE A 563 4.63 18.38 7.11
N LYS A 564 5.87 17.89 7.18
CA LYS A 564 6.99 18.53 7.87
C LYS A 564 7.90 19.17 6.82
N GLU A 565 7.85 20.50 6.77
CA GLU A 565 8.72 21.31 5.92
C GLU A 565 10.18 21.20 6.35
N SER A 566 11.08 21.17 5.36
CA SER A 566 12.49 21.33 5.63
C SER A 566 12.81 22.78 5.98
N ASN A 567 13.70 23.00 6.95
CA ASN A 567 14.26 24.32 7.24
C ASN A 567 15.65 24.51 6.62
N GLY A 568 16.09 23.59 5.75
CA GLY A 568 17.41 23.61 5.09
C GLY A 568 18.60 23.28 5.98
N SER A 569 18.38 22.89 7.25
CA SER A 569 19.47 22.58 8.19
C SER A 569 20.07 21.20 7.96
N ILE A 570 21.39 21.11 8.14
CA ILE A 570 22.12 19.84 8.13
C ILE A 570 22.31 19.38 9.57
N TRP A 571 21.60 18.33 9.95
CA TRP A 571 21.71 17.75 11.29
C TRP A 571 22.89 16.80 11.36
N SER A 572 23.66 16.85 12.45
CA SER A 572 24.76 15.92 12.69
C SER A 572 24.36 14.88 13.73
N LEU A 573 24.53 13.59 13.40
CA LEU A 573 24.22 12.46 14.27
C LEU A 573 25.49 11.66 14.59
N GLY A 574 25.76 11.50 15.88
CA GLY A 574 26.92 10.77 16.42
C GLY A 574 26.46 9.42 16.95
N VAL A 575 26.92 8.33 16.34
CA VAL A 575 26.51 6.96 16.67
C VAL A 575 27.67 6.20 17.32
N ASP A 576 27.51 5.89 18.62
CA ASP A 576 28.38 5.00 19.38
C ASP A 576 27.74 3.61 19.47
N PHE A 577 28.13 2.74 18.53
CA PHE A 577 27.73 1.33 18.51
C PHE A 577 28.62 0.52 19.46
N GLY A 578 28.18 0.37 20.71
CA GLY A 578 28.93 -0.37 21.73
C GLY A 578 28.53 -1.85 21.85
N THR A 579 29.41 -2.68 22.42
CA THR A 579 29.19 -4.13 22.62
C THR A 579 27.97 -4.44 23.49
N SER A 580 27.85 -3.74 24.63
CA SER A 580 26.76 -3.97 25.60
C SER A 580 25.67 -2.88 25.53
N ALA A 581 26.00 -1.68 25.06
CA ALA A 581 25.07 -0.56 24.96
C ALA A 581 25.44 0.41 23.84
N THR A 582 24.42 0.94 23.18
CA THR A 582 24.52 1.87 22.06
C THR A 582 23.99 3.25 22.47
N HIS A 583 24.63 4.31 21.99
CA HIS A 583 24.19 5.67 22.25
C HIS A 583 24.22 6.52 20.97
N VAL A 584 23.21 7.37 20.80
CA VAL A 584 23.13 8.31 19.68
C VAL A 584 22.97 9.71 20.24
N TYR A 585 23.78 10.64 19.73
CA TYR A 585 23.67 12.06 19.99
C TYR A 585 23.28 12.80 18.71
N VAL A 586 22.67 13.96 18.88
CA VAL A 586 22.22 14.82 17.79
C VAL A 586 22.62 16.27 18.04
N GLN A 587 22.92 16.96 16.94
CA GLN A 587 23.22 18.39 16.89
C GLN A 587 22.52 18.98 15.66
N ALA A 588 21.57 19.91 15.87
CA ALA A 588 20.71 20.43 14.80
C ALA A 588 21.42 21.45 13.92
N ALA A 589 22.23 22.33 14.51
CA ALA A 589 23.06 23.29 13.78
C ALA A 589 24.53 23.24 14.24
N PRO A 590 25.49 23.62 13.38
CA PRO A 590 26.88 23.84 13.79
C PRO A 590 26.95 24.82 14.97
N GLY A 591 27.75 24.50 15.99
CA GLY A 591 27.84 25.29 17.23
C GLY A 591 26.81 24.94 18.32
N ASP A 592 25.69 24.26 18.00
CA ASP A 592 24.76 23.79 19.04
C ASP A 592 25.46 22.81 19.97
N GLU A 593 24.97 22.70 21.21
CA GLU A 593 25.48 21.72 22.14
C GLU A 593 24.90 20.33 21.84
N PRO A 594 25.73 19.30 21.59
CA PRO A 594 25.26 17.95 21.35
C PRO A 594 24.39 17.46 22.49
N SER A 595 23.28 16.81 22.16
CA SER A 595 22.37 16.23 23.14
C SER A 595 22.03 14.78 22.80
N PRO A 596 21.71 13.93 23.80
CA PRO A 596 21.25 12.58 23.52
C PRO A 596 20.00 12.61 22.64
N LEU A 597 19.97 11.81 21.57
CA LEU A 597 18.82 11.71 20.67
C LEU A 597 17.54 11.49 21.50
N PRO A 598 16.57 12.43 21.46
CA PRO A 598 15.30 12.24 22.13
C PRO A 598 14.54 11.10 21.47
N TRP A 599 13.99 10.21 22.29
CA TRP A 599 13.16 9.13 21.76
C TRP A 599 11.80 9.66 21.35
N SER A 600 11.37 9.23 20.16
CA SER A 600 10.02 9.37 19.64
C SER A 600 9.71 8.06 18.94
N ASP A 601 8.62 7.39 19.30
CA ASP A 601 8.21 6.18 18.57
C ASP A 601 7.73 6.52 17.16
N GLN A 602 7.29 7.76 16.95
CA GLN A 602 6.66 8.27 15.73
C GLN A 602 5.52 7.36 15.23
N LEU A 603 4.84 6.64 16.13
CA LEU A 603 3.76 5.71 15.78
C LEU A 603 2.41 6.43 15.71
N LEU A 604 1.67 6.20 14.63
CA LEU A 604 0.24 6.53 14.56
C LEU A 604 -0.59 5.28 14.82
N GLN A 605 -1.16 5.21 16.02
CA GLN A 605 -2.07 4.15 16.43
C GLN A 605 -3.45 4.34 15.80
N ILE A 606 -3.77 3.55 14.78
CA ILE A 606 -5.06 3.64 14.07
C ILE A 606 -6.19 3.06 14.90
N THR A 607 -5.99 1.85 15.46
CA THR A 607 -7.00 1.16 16.25
C THR A 607 -6.85 1.44 17.76
N PRO A 608 -7.94 1.73 18.50
CA PRO A 608 -7.91 2.17 19.89
C PRO A 608 -7.66 1.01 20.88
N ILE A 609 -6.50 0.36 20.76
CA ILE A 609 -6.08 -0.79 21.56
C ILE A 609 -5.42 -0.33 22.86
N GLY A 610 -5.66 -1.06 23.96
CA GLY A 610 -5.01 -0.82 25.26
C GLY A 610 -3.54 -1.25 25.32
N ASP A 611 -2.81 -0.75 26.32
CA ASP A 611 -1.36 -0.93 26.45
C ASP A 611 -0.93 -2.42 26.51
N SER A 612 -1.74 -3.29 27.11
CA SER A 612 -1.45 -4.73 27.23
C SER A 612 -1.30 -5.45 25.90
N GLU A 613 -2.15 -5.14 24.93
CA GLU A 613 -2.09 -5.73 23.60
C GLU A 613 -1.04 -5.03 22.71
N ARG A 614 -0.81 -3.74 22.95
CA ARG A 614 0.22 -2.93 22.28
C ARG A 614 1.64 -3.31 22.69
N ASP A 615 1.83 -3.92 23.86
CA ASP A 615 3.13 -4.44 24.32
C ASP A 615 3.75 -5.46 23.33
N ARG A 616 2.94 -6.10 22.47
CA ARG A 616 3.41 -6.98 21.39
C ARG A 616 4.28 -6.27 20.36
N LEU A 617 4.11 -4.96 20.15
CA LEU A 617 4.94 -4.17 19.25
C LEU A 617 6.43 -4.25 19.62
N THR A 618 6.74 -4.33 20.92
CA THR A 618 8.11 -4.49 21.46
C THR A 618 8.84 -5.71 20.88
N ASN A 619 8.10 -6.71 20.40
CA ASN A 619 8.66 -7.92 19.84
C ASN A 619 8.93 -7.86 18.34
N PHE A 620 8.09 -7.16 17.58
CA PHE A 620 8.04 -7.32 16.12
C PHE A 620 8.10 -5.99 15.34
N PHE A 621 8.11 -4.85 16.04
CA PHE A 621 8.14 -3.52 15.43
C PHE A 621 8.83 -2.51 16.38
N LEU A 622 8.15 -1.41 16.75
CA LEU A 622 8.68 -0.37 17.65
C LEU A 622 7.95 -0.34 19.00
N PRO A 623 8.66 -0.21 20.13
CA PRO A 623 8.02 -0.13 21.43
C PRO A 623 7.26 1.20 21.60
N PRO A 624 6.05 1.19 22.19
CA PRO A 624 5.26 2.40 22.45
C PRO A 624 5.67 3.08 23.78
N PHE A 625 6.92 2.93 24.23
CA PHE A 625 7.40 3.48 25.49
C PHE A 625 8.77 4.13 25.34
N LEU A 626 9.10 5.03 26.27
CA LEU A 626 10.41 5.68 26.32
C LEU A 626 11.49 4.69 26.81
N PRO A 627 12.43 4.26 25.96
CA PRO A 627 13.52 3.39 26.38
C PRO A 627 14.53 4.16 27.23
N GLU A 628 15.19 3.43 28.13
CA GLU A 628 16.33 3.97 28.87
C GLU A 628 17.48 4.27 27.90
N ARG A 629 18.13 5.43 28.07
CA ARG A 629 19.29 5.87 27.26
C ARG A 629 20.53 5.95 28.15
N PRO A 630 21.69 5.43 27.70
CA PRO A 630 21.92 4.64 26.49
C PRO A 630 21.19 3.28 26.53
N PHE A 631 20.64 2.85 25.40
CA PHE A 631 19.88 1.59 25.35
C PHE A 631 20.81 0.38 25.14
N PRO A 632 20.43 -0.81 25.64
CA PRO A 632 21.21 -2.04 25.43
C PRO A 632 21.38 -2.39 23.94
N THR A 633 22.55 -2.92 23.56
CA THR A 633 22.79 -3.41 22.19
C THR A 633 22.20 -4.81 22.03
N LEU A 634 20.88 -4.87 21.85
CA LEU A 634 20.11 -6.10 21.72
C LEU A 634 19.32 -6.10 20.42
N PHE A 635 19.43 -7.20 19.66
CA PHE A 635 18.72 -7.37 18.41
C PHE A 635 18.08 -8.74 18.34
N ARG A 636 16.82 -8.83 17.94
CA ARG A 636 16.20 -10.12 17.63
C ARG A 636 16.24 -10.32 16.11
N PRO A 637 17.20 -11.07 15.56
CA PRO A 637 17.15 -11.45 14.16
C PRO A 637 15.95 -12.37 13.94
N ASP A 638 15.40 -12.31 12.73
CA ASP A 638 14.34 -13.22 12.33
C ASP A 638 14.83 -14.21 11.28
N SER A 639 14.45 -15.48 11.46
CA SER A 639 14.82 -16.57 10.57
C SER A 639 14.27 -16.36 9.15
N GLY A 640 15.15 -16.40 8.14
CA GLY A 640 14.76 -16.35 6.72
C GLY A 640 14.69 -14.95 6.10
N ALA A 641 15.11 -13.90 6.80
CA ALA A 641 15.21 -12.57 6.20
C ALA A 641 16.34 -12.51 5.17
N SER A 642 16.01 -12.25 3.90
CA SER A 642 16.97 -12.10 2.80
C SER A 642 17.29 -10.65 2.44
N GLN A 643 16.48 -9.69 2.91
CA GLN A 643 16.61 -8.27 2.57
C GLN A 643 17.03 -7.44 3.79
N ASN A 644 17.89 -6.46 3.57
CA ASN A 644 18.40 -5.55 4.61
C ASN A 644 17.55 -4.27 4.73
N TRP A 645 16.30 -4.37 5.19
CA TRP A 645 15.43 -3.21 5.45
C TRP A 645 15.13 -3.06 6.95
N PRO A 646 14.86 -1.83 7.44
CA PRO A 646 14.35 -1.64 8.80
C PRO A 646 13.15 -2.55 9.08
N PHE A 647 13.11 -3.14 10.27
CA PHE A 647 12.06 -4.07 10.72
C PHE A 647 11.94 -5.38 9.91
N TRP A 648 12.80 -5.61 8.92
CA TRP A 648 12.75 -6.78 8.04
C TRP A 648 13.72 -7.89 8.44
N GLN A 649 14.95 -7.54 8.83
CA GLN A 649 15.93 -8.53 9.33
C GLN A 649 15.70 -8.93 10.78
N GLY A 650 14.91 -8.15 11.51
CA GLY A 650 14.71 -8.30 12.93
C GLY A 650 14.26 -7.00 13.57
N ASN A 651 14.31 -6.96 14.89
CA ASN A 651 13.94 -5.78 15.67
C ASN A 651 14.90 -5.53 16.84
N ILE A 652 15.30 -4.27 17.03
CA ILE A 652 16.01 -3.80 18.24
C ILE A 652 15.13 -4.06 19.47
N ARG A 653 15.74 -4.62 20.52
CA ARG A 653 15.05 -4.89 21.79
C ARG A 653 15.34 -3.80 22.80
N TYR A 654 14.42 -2.85 22.86
CA TYR A 654 14.38 -1.84 23.91
C TYR A 654 13.80 -2.41 25.21
N VAL A 655 14.35 -1.98 26.34
CA VAL A 655 14.02 -2.53 27.68
C VAL A 655 13.23 -1.50 28.49
N LYS A 656 12.14 -1.93 29.12
CA LYS A 656 11.39 -1.11 30.09
C LYS A 656 12.19 -0.98 31.40
N PRO A 657 12.29 0.21 32.03
CA PRO A 657 13.07 0.43 33.26
C PRO A 657 12.70 -0.41 34.51
N ALA A 658 11.68 -1.27 34.46
CA ALA A 658 11.11 -1.98 35.61
C ALA A 658 10.92 -3.50 35.42
N LEU A 659 11.22 -4.08 34.26
CA LEU A 659 10.99 -5.51 33.97
C LEU A 659 12.29 -6.32 33.99
N ALA A 660 12.32 -7.34 34.83
CA ALA A 660 13.42 -8.30 34.95
C ALA A 660 13.60 -9.07 33.64
N MET A 661 14.61 -8.68 32.85
CA MET A 661 15.06 -9.38 31.64
C MET A 661 15.67 -10.77 31.88
N LEU A 662 15.69 -11.26 33.12
CA LEU A 662 16.54 -12.35 33.57
C LEU A 662 16.22 -13.73 32.95
N ASN A 663 15.05 -13.91 32.32
CA ASN A 663 14.61 -15.24 31.86
C ASN A 663 14.36 -15.38 30.34
N ASP A 664 14.51 -14.33 29.53
CA ASP A 664 13.87 -14.27 28.19
C ASP A 664 14.79 -14.07 26.97
N LEU A 665 16.09 -13.78 27.11
CA LEU A 665 16.94 -13.46 25.94
C LEU A 665 17.15 -14.67 25.01
N LYS A 666 17.49 -15.85 25.54
CA LYS A 666 17.67 -17.07 24.71
C LYS A 666 16.35 -17.69 24.24
N ARG A 667 15.30 -17.69 25.08
CA ARG A 667 13.99 -18.27 24.71
C ARG A 667 13.35 -17.56 23.52
N ASN A 668 13.71 -16.30 23.28
CA ASN A 668 13.11 -15.45 22.26
C ASN A 668 14.04 -15.11 21.08
N GLY A 669 15.19 -15.79 20.96
CA GLY A 669 16.12 -15.59 19.83
C GLY A 669 16.75 -14.20 19.78
N ILE A 670 17.04 -13.59 20.93
CA ILE A 670 17.65 -12.25 21.01
C ILE A 670 19.18 -12.39 21.05
N ALA A 671 19.86 -11.72 20.12
CA ALA A 671 21.31 -11.62 20.05
C ALA A 671 21.83 -10.42 20.87
N SER A 672 23.00 -10.61 21.48
CA SER A 672 23.75 -9.62 22.25
C SER A 672 25.25 -9.77 21.98
N GLY A 673 26.05 -8.72 22.24
CA GLY A 673 27.51 -8.78 22.12
C GLY A 673 28.03 -9.00 20.68
N PHE A 674 27.18 -8.80 19.67
CA PHE A 674 27.47 -9.11 18.28
C PHE A 674 28.26 -8.02 17.53
N LYS A 675 28.69 -6.93 18.20
CA LYS A 675 29.58 -5.90 17.61
C LYS A 675 30.82 -6.50 16.96
N TRP A 676 31.36 -7.56 17.58
CA TRP A 676 32.57 -8.27 17.15
C TRP A 676 32.24 -9.57 16.39
N SER A 677 31.01 -9.71 15.92
CA SER A 677 30.56 -10.87 15.14
C SER A 677 30.95 -10.72 13.67
N GLU A 678 31.23 -11.83 13.00
CA GLU A 678 31.37 -11.86 11.55
C GLU A 678 30.02 -11.84 10.82
N ASP A 679 28.91 -12.02 11.56
CA ASP A 679 27.54 -11.96 11.04
C ASP A 679 27.14 -10.52 10.67
N GLN A 680 27.39 -10.16 9.41
CA GLN A 680 27.09 -8.83 8.87
C GLN A 680 25.59 -8.55 8.78
N ALA A 681 24.76 -9.58 8.60
CA ALA A 681 23.31 -9.39 8.55
C ALA A 681 22.77 -8.96 9.93
N LEU A 682 23.34 -9.51 11.00
CA LEU A 682 22.98 -9.13 12.36
C LEU A 682 23.38 -7.67 12.70
N ILE A 683 24.59 -7.26 12.32
CA ILE A 683 25.07 -5.88 12.53
C ILE A 683 24.29 -4.90 11.65
N GLY A 684 24.13 -5.21 10.37
CA GLY A 684 23.40 -4.40 9.39
C GLY A 684 21.95 -4.18 9.83
N GLY A 685 21.25 -5.23 10.27
CA GLY A 685 19.86 -5.14 10.70
C GLY A 685 19.64 -4.28 11.93
N PHE A 686 20.57 -4.33 12.89
CA PHE A 686 20.54 -3.46 14.05
C PHE A 686 20.79 -2.00 13.65
N LEU A 687 21.84 -1.74 12.87
CA LEU A 687 22.25 -0.38 12.51
C LEU A 687 21.25 0.30 11.57
N ILE A 688 20.67 -0.42 10.60
CA ILE A 688 19.70 0.18 9.67
C ILE A 688 18.41 0.59 10.38
N GLN A 689 17.94 -0.21 11.34
CA GLN A 689 16.77 0.17 12.13
C GLN A 689 17.08 1.37 13.03
N LEU A 690 18.26 1.41 13.65
CA LEU A 690 18.70 2.54 14.47
C LEU A 690 18.82 3.82 13.63
N ALA A 691 19.44 3.73 12.46
CA ALA A 691 19.61 4.84 11.55
C ALA A 691 18.26 5.35 11.02
N ALA A 692 17.34 4.45 10.67
CA ALA A 692 15.99 4.83 10.24
C ALA A 692 15.23 5.63 11.32
N GLN A 693 15.24 5.16 12.57
CA GLN A 693 14.61 5.88 13.69
C GLN A 693 15.27 7.24 13.94
N SER A 694 16.60 7.30 13.88
CA SER A 694 17.34 8.53 14.13
C SER A 694 17.16 9.56 13.01
N ALA A 695 17.12 9.09 11.76
CA ALA A 695 16.87 9.93 10.59
C ALA A 695 15.43 10.44 10.54
N ALA A 696 14.44 9.58 10.82
CA ALA A 696 13.05 9.98 10.89
C ALA A 696 12.83 11.07 11.96
N TYR A 697 13.51 10.98 13.10
CA TYR A 697 13.49 12.02 14.14
C TYR A 697 14.03 13.37 13.65
N ALA A 698 15.14 13.36 12.90
CA ALA A 698 15.78 14.56 12.37
C ALA A 698 14.95 15.21 11.25
N VAL A 699 14.45 14.41 10.30
CA VAL A 699 13.64 14.90 9.16
C VAL A 699 12.30 15.46 9.64
N GLU A 700 11.64 14.83 10.62
CA GLU A 700 10.43 15.37 11.25
C GLU A 700 10.62 16.80 11.81
N ARG A 701 11.86 17.15 12.18
CA ARG A 701 12.24 18.47 12.75
C ARG A 701 12.87 19.41 11.72
N GLY A 702 12.77 19.07 10.45
CA GLY A 702 13.14 19.94 9.34
C GLY A 702 14.55 19.73 8.78
N ALA A 703 15.28 18.68 9.18
CA ALA A 703 16.57 18.36 8.57
C ALA A 703 16.42 18.14 7.06
N SER A 704 17.19 18.86 6.24
CA SER A 704 17.27 18.64 4.78
C SER A 704 18.29 17.56 4.41
N ALA A 705 19.30 17.38 5.25
CA ALA A 705 20.34 16.38 5.09
C ALA A 705 20.92 15.98 6.44
N ILE A 706 21.54 14.80 6.48
CA ILE A 706 22.17 14.26 7.68
C ILE A 706 23.68 14.10 7.46
N ARG A 707 24.46 14.56 8.45
CA ARG A 707 25.86 14.20 8.62
C ARG A 707 25.97 13.07 9.64
N TRP A 708 26.39 11.90 9.18
CA TRP A 708 26.62 10.75 10.05
C TRP A 708 28.06 10.76 10.55
N SER A 709 28.25 10.58 11.86
CA SER A 709 29.56 10.40 12.48
C SER A 709 29.53 9.09 13.26
N ILE A 710 30.34 8.13 12.84
CA ILE A 710 30.32 6.75 13.32
C ILE A 710 31.62 6.48 14.07
N SER A 711 31.54 5.94 15.28
CA SER A 711 32.72 5.48 16.00
C SER A 711 33.07 4.03 15.67
N TYR A 712 34.35 3.70 15.78
CA TYR A 712 34.83 2.33 15.79
C TYR A 712 36.03 2.16 16.73
N PRO A 713 36.25 0.99 17.35
CA PRO A 713 37.44 0.71 18.14
C PRO A 713 38.70 0.69 17.27
N SER A 714 39.82 1.20 17.78
CA SER A 714 41.09 1.20 17.04
C SER A 714 41.68 -0.21 16.80
N ALA A 715 41.18 -1.22 17.50
CA ALA A 715 41.58 -2.63 17.36
C ALA A 715 40.67 -3.43 16.41
N PHE A 716 39.78 -2.77 15.68
CA PHE A 716 39.08 -3.42 14.57
C PHE A 716 40.11 -3.95 13.56
N SER A 717 39.91 -5.19 13.10
CA SER A 717 40.69 -5.71 11.98
C SER A 717 40.37 -4.92 10.70
N SER A 718 41.24 -5.01 9.70
CA SER A 718 41.00 -4.38 8.39
C SER A 718 39.67 -4.84 7.78
N PHE A 719 39.31 -6.11 7.98
CA PHE A 719 38.02 -6.64 7.56
C PHE A 719 36.85 -5.99 8.32
N SER A 720 36.93 -5.89 9.65
CA SER A 720 35.85 -5.32 10.48
C SER A 720 35.58 -3.85 10.16
N GLU A 721 36.64 -3.06 9.94
CA GLU A 721 36.51 -1.65 9.57
C GLU A 721 35.89 -1.51 8.17
N ALA A 722 36.40 -2.24 7.18
CA ALA A 722 35.84 -2.22 5.82
C ALA A 722 34.37 -2.65 5.81
N SER A 723 34.02 -3.68 6.59
CA SER A 723 32.65 -4.17 6.66
C SER A 723 31.70 -3.17 7.32
N LEU A 724 32.12 -2.50 8.40
CA LEU A 724 31.33 -1.43 9.02
C LEU A 724 31.09 -0.26 8.05
N ARG A 725 32.11 0.10 7.25
CA ARG A 725 32.00 1.15 6.23
C ARG A 725 30.98 0.78 5.16
N ASN A 726 31.10 -0.41 4.58
CA ASN A 726 30.18 -0.93 3.57
C ASN A 726 28.73 -0.99 4.09
N ILE A 727 28.53 -1.41 5.34
CA ILE A 727 27.19 -1.42 5.97
C ILE A 727 26.60 -0.01 6.03
N TRP A 728 27.38 0.99 6.46
CA TRP A 728 26.88 2.36 6.58
C TRP A 728 26.61 3.02 5.23
N GLU A 729 27.42 2.74 4.21
CA GLU A 729 27.16 3.17 2.83
C GLU A 729 25.81 2.60 2.36
N GLU A 730 25.59 1.28 2.51
CA GLU A 730 24.32 0.63 2.17
C GLU A 730 23.13 1.21 2.95
N ILE A 731 23.29 1.47 4.26
CA ILE A 731 22.26 2.09 5.09
C ILE A 731 21.88 3.46 4.53
N THR A 732 22.86 4.31 4.23
CA THR A 732 22.58 5.67 3.75
C THR A 732 21.86 5.69 2.41
N GLU A 733 22.21 4.79 1.49
CA GLU A 733 21.50 4.63 0.22
C GLU A 733 20.05 4.17 0.44
N ARG A 734 19.84 3.15 1.28
CA ARG A 734 18.50 2.60 1.55
C ARG A 734 17.56 3.56 2.25
N LEU A 735 18.06 4.39 3.18
CA LEU A 735 17.23 5.39 3.84
C LEU A 735 16.73 6.46 2.89
N ASN A 736 17.46 6.71 1.79
CA ASN A 736 17.14 7.71 0.78
C ASN A 736 16.86 9.11 1.37
N VAL A 737 17.56 9.43 2.47
CA VAL A 737 17.62 10.77 3.06
C VAL A 737 18.91 11.41 2.58
N PRO A 738 18.92 12.68 2.12
CA PRO A 738 20.15 13.31 1.66
C PRO A 738 21.26 13.24 2.70
N VAL A 739 22.44 12.74 2.30
CA VAL A 739 23.61 12.63 3.18
C VAL A 739 24.57 13.76 2.88
N ALA A 740 24.85 14.58 3.89
CA ALA A 740 25.79 15.67 3.78
C ALA A 740 27.24 15.19 3.88
N ASP A 741 27.50 14.21 4.76
CA ASP A 741 28.83 13.64 4.99
C ASP A 741 28.70 12.35 5.82
N LEU A 742 29.63 11.41 5.63
CA LEU A 742 29.73 10.14 6.36
C LEU A 742 31.14 10.01 6.94
N ARG A 743 31.28 10.31 8.23
CA ARG A 743 32.55 10.40 8.95
C ARG A 743 32.77 9.20 9.84
N TYR A 744 34.02 8.77 9.92
CA TYR A 744 34.47 7.71 10.81
C TYR A 744 35.59 8.24 11.69
N GLN A 745 35.53 7.96 12.99
CA GLN A 745 36.56 8.31 13.97
C GLN A 745 36.72 7.17 14.96
N THR A 746 37.92 7.01 15.53
CA THR A 746 38.10 6.01 16.57
C THR A 746 37.37 6.42 17.85
N GLU A 747 36.95 5.44 18.65
CA GLU A 747 36.34 5.67 19.97
C GLU A 747 37.27 6.50 20.88
N SER A 748 38.59 6.24 20.81
CA SER A 748 39.58 7.00 21.58
C SER A 748 39.65 8.48 21.17
N GLU A 749 39.59 8.79 19.87
CA GLU A 749 39.58 10.15 19.35
C GLU A 749 38.30 10.90 19.75
N ALA A 750 37.14 10.23 19.66
CA ALA A 750 35.87 10.79 20.06
C ALA A 750 35.82 11.06 21.57
N ALA A 751 36.23 10.12 22.40
CA ALA A 751 36.25 10.29 23.86
C ALA A 751 37.15 11.46 24.30
N ALA A 752 38.33 11.63 23.68
CA ALA A 752 39.21 12.76 23.96
C ALA A 752 38.56 14.12 23.63
N ARG A 753 37.79 14.19 22.53
CA ARG A 753 37.03 15.40 22.16
C ARG A 753 35.96 15.75 23.16
N TYR A 754 35.28 14.76 23.74
CA TYR A 754 34.36 15.01 24.84
C TYR A 754 35.05 15.63 26.04
N PHE A 755 36.20 15.08 26.47
CA PHE A 755 36.93 15.69 27.59
C PHE A 755 37.39 17.10 27.26
N GLN A 756 37.84 17.35 26.01
CA GLN A 756 38.26 18.68 25.58
C GLN A 756 37.12 19.70 25.54
N HIS A 757 35.97 19.35 24.97
CA HIS A 757 34.88 20.28 24.72
C HIS A 757 33.77 20.25 25.78
N GLY A 758 33.34 19.06 26.18
CA GLY A 758 32.30 18.85 27.19
C GLY A 758 32.79 19.13 28.60
N GLU A 759 33.98 18.62 28.96
CA GLU A 759 34.55 18.80 30.31
C GLU A 759 35.62 19.90 30.41
N ARG A 760 35.95 20.55 29.28
CA ARG A 760 36.94 21.64 29.20
C ARG A 760 38.33 21.26 29.72
N VAL A 761 38.73 20.01 29.50
CA VAL A 761 40.07 19.50 29.83
C VAL A 761 41.06 19.91 28.73
N SER A 762 42.20 20.48 29.13
CA SER A 762 43.30 20.72 28.21
C SER A 762 43.99 19.40 27.87
N LEU A 763 44.09 19.05 26.58
CA LEU A 763 44.77 17.84 26.08
C LEU A 763 46.31 18.00 26.07
N VAL A 764 46.86 18.58 27.14
CA VAL A 764 48.30 18.73 27.37
C VAL A 764 48.72 17.67 28.36
N ARG A 765 49.57 16.74 27.91
CA ARG A 765 50.01 15.60 28.70
C ARG A 765 48.84 14.80 29.28
N THR A 766 47.93 14.36 28.43
CA THR A 766 46.68 13.72 28.84
C THR A 766 46.63 12.29 28.35
N VAL A 767 46.22 11.37 29.22
CA VAL A 767 45.83 10.02 28.86
C VAL A 767 44.33 9.92 29.03
N CYS A 768 43.62 9.53 27.98
CA CYS A 768 42.20 9.22 28.03
C CYS A 768 42.02 7.71 27.98
N ILE A 769 41.20 7.16 28.87
CA ILE A 769 40.81 5.74 28.89
C ILE A 769 39.28 5.69 28.89
N ASP A 770 38.68 5.31 27.76
CA ASP A 770 37.24 5.03 27.69
C ASP A 770 37.01 3.54 27.96
N ILE A 771 36.46 3.22 29.14
CA ILE A 771 36.21 1.84 29.57
C ILE A 771 34.79 1.46 29.17
N GLY A 772 34.66 0.69 28.10
CA GLY A 772 33.40 0.13 27.62
C GLY A 772 32.97 -1.13 28.37
N GLY A 773 32.05 -1.88 27.74
CA GLY A 773 31.64 -3.20 28.20
C GLY A 773 32.68 -4.27 27.87
N GLY A 774 33.05 -4.40 26.59
CA GLY A 774 34.02 -5.39 26.12
C GLY A 774 35.44 -4.86 25.86
N THR A 775 35.62 -3.57 25.59
CA THR A 775 36.91 -2.94 25.28
C THR A 775 37.19 -1.70 26.11
N SER A 776 38.48 -1.41 26.31
CA SER A 776 38.95 -0.13 26.83
C SER A 776 39.80 0.56 25.77
N ASP A 777 39.39 1.77 25.39
CA ASP A 777 40.01 2.59 24.36
C ASP A 777 40.93 3.62 25.03
N ILE A 778 42.24 3.47 24.83
CA ILE A 778 43.27 4.29 25.45
C ILE A 778 43.87 5.22 24.40
N SER A 779 44.03 6.50 24.73
CA SER A 779 44.76 7.46 23.89
C SER A 779 45.65 8.39 24.71
N ILE A 780 46.80 8.75 24.15
CA ILE A 780 47.82 9.60 24.76
C ILE A 780 47.97 10.85 23.91
N TRP A 781 47.76 12.00 24.55
CA TRP A 781 47.69 13.31 23.93
C TRP A 781 48.73 14.25 24.50
N ASN A 782 49.34 15.05 23.63
CA ASN A 782 50.16 16.18 24.05
C ASN A 782 49.93 17.37 23.13
N ASN A 783 49.59 18.54 23.70
CA ASN A 783 49.25 19.76 22.95
C ASN A 783 48.21 19.52 21.84
N SER A 784 47.17 18.73 22.13
CA SER A 784 46.12 18.33 21.18
C SER A 784 46.62 17.53 19.95
N VAL A 785 47.81 16.92 20.05
CA VAL A 785 48.33 15.92 19.11
C VAL A 785 48.14 14.53 19.70
N LEU A 786 47.53 13.62 18.95
CA LEU A 786 47.43 12.21 19.28
C LEU A 786 48.78 11.54 19.02
N LEU A 787 49.48 11.20 20.09
CA LEU A 787 50.77 10.52 20.01
C LEU A 787 50.58 9.02 19.81
N GLN A 788 49.62 8.43 20.53
CA GLN A 788 49.36 7.00 20.50
C GLN A 788 47.94 6.66 20.96
N GLN A 789 47.34 5.61 20.41
CA GLN A 789 46.08 5.01 20.83
C GLN A 789 46.12 3.47 20.69
N SER A 790 45.29 2.79 21.48
CA SER A 790 45.13 1.33 21.51
C SER A 790 43.72 0.98 22.01
N SER A 791 43.11 -0.09 21.50
CA SER A 791 41.80 -0.55 21.96
C SER A 791 41.90 -1.99 22.44
N ILE A 792 41.98 -2.17 23.75
CA ILE A 792 42.24 -3.49 24.31
C ILE A 792 40.94 -4.20 24.72
N LYS A 793 40.86 -5.51 24.48
CA LYS A 793 39.72 -6.35 24.91
C LYS A 793 39.72 -6.60 26.42
N PHE A 794 39.77 -5.57 27.25
CA PHE A 794 39.76 -5.68 28.70
C PHE A 794 39.01 -4.49 29.30
N ALA A 795 37.79 -4.72 29.79
CA ALA A 795 36.89 -3.65 30.23
C ALA A 795 35.90 -4.15 31.29
N GLY A 796 34.71 -3.54 31.40
CA GLY A 796 33.74 -3.86 32.45
C GLY A 796 33.29 -5.32 32.50
N GLU A 797 33.24 -6.03 31.38
CA GLU A 797 32.95 -7.46 31.34
C GLU A 797 34.03 -8.26 32.09
N SER A 798 35.31 -8.07 31.74
CA SER A 798 36.44 -8.78 32.39
C SER A 798 36.73 -8.33 33.82
N ILE A 799 36.60 -7.02 34.10
CA ILE A 799 36.96 -6.45 35.40
C ILE A 799 35.85 -6.65 36.43
N PHE A 800 34.57 -6.64 36.02
CA PHE A 800 33.44 -6.60 36.95
C PHE A 800 32.47 -7.77 36.76
N LEU A 801 31.96 -7.99 35.55
CA LEU A 801 30.87 -8.95 35.34
C LEU A 801 31.33 -10.41 35.36
N ASP A 802 32.51 -10.71 34.82
CA ASP A 802 33.11 -12.05 34.89
C ASP A 802 33.35 -12.47 36.34
N LEU A 803 33.82 -11.53 37.17
CA LEU A 803 33.94 -11.76 38.60
C LEU A 803 32.55 -12.04 39.23
N LEU A 804 31.52 -11.26 38.94
CA LEU A 804 30.19 -11.56 39.49
C LEU A 804 29.60 -12.88 38.99
N ARG A 805 29.86 -13.25 37.72
CA ARG A 805 29.40 -14.51 37.12
C ARG A 805 29.95 -15.72 37.84
N HIS A 806 31.24 -15.69 38.15
CA HIS A 806 31.92 -16.78 38.85
C HIS A 806 31.67 -16.71 40.38
N TYR A 807 31.39 -15.51 40.92
CA TYR A 807 31.28 -15.23 42.36
C TYR A 807 29.97 -14.51 42.75
N PRO A 808 28.78 -15.08 42.48
CA PRO A 808 27.52 -14.39 42.77
C PRO A 808 27.28 -14.18 44.28
N ALA A 809 27.91 -15.01 45.13
CA ALA A 809 27.82 -14.90 46.60
C ALA A 809 28.31 -13.54 47.14
N THR A 810 29.17 -12.83 46.39
CA THR A 810 29.60 -11.46 46.70
C THR A 810 28.41 -10.53 46.92
N LEU A 811 27.34 -10.68 46.14
CA LEU A 811 26.15 -9.84 46.29
C LEU A 811 25.30 -10.18 47.51
N GLY A 812 25.54 -11.33 48.17
CA GLY A 812 24.79 -11.76 49.35
C GLY A 812 24.91 -10.78 50.51
N ALA A 813 26.01 -10.02 50.59
CA ALA A 813 26.19 -8.95 51.56
C ALA A 813 25.13 -7.83 51.45
N PHE A 814 24.54 -7.65 50.27
CA PHE A 814 23.49 -6.66 50.01
C PHE A 814 22.07 -7.21 50.20
N GLY A 815 21.94 -8.54 50.34
CA GLY A 815 20.69 -9.29 50.48
C GLY A 815 20.67 -10.54 49.59
N SER A 816 20.05 -11.62 50.06
CA SER A 816 19.96 -12.89 49.32
C SER A 816 19.25 -12.76 47.96
N GLU A 817 18.35 -11.78 47.83
CA GLU A 817 17.64 -11.49 46.58
C GLU A 817 18.61 -11.13 45.44
N TRP A 818 19.67 -10.35 45.70
CA TRP A 818 20.66 -9.98 44.68
C TRP A 818 21.42 -11.19 44.16
N THR A 819 21.83 -12.08 45.05
CA THR A 819 22.46 -13.35 44.69
C THR A 819 21.51 -14.23 43.87
N GLN A 820 20.23 -14.28 44.26
CA GLN A 820 19.21 -15.06 43.55
C GLN A 820 18.95 -14.49 42.14
N GLN A 821 18.79 -13.18 42.01
CA GLN A 821 18.59 -12.49 40.73
C GLN A 821 19.79 -12.70 39.80
N LEU A 822 21.03 -12.54 40.29
CA LEU A 822 22.24 -12.78 39.51
C LEU A 822 22.42 -14.27 39.14
N SER A 823 22.08 -15.18 40.05
CA SER A 823 22.13 -16.63 39.78
C SER A 823 21.08 -17.09 38.77
N ASN A 824 19.97 -16.36 38.68
CA ASN A 824 18.93 -16.56 37.68
C ASN A 824 19.29 -15.96 36.31
N VAL A 825 20.27 -15.05 36.23
CA VAL A 825 20.83 -14.60 34.94
C VAL A 825 21.37 -15.81 34.20
N ASN A 826 21.06 -15.90 32.91
CA ASN A 826 21.55 -17.00 32.10
C ASN A 826 23.09 -17.05 32.07
N LYS A 827 23.70 -18.23 32.25
CA LYS A 827 25.16 -18.40 32.26
C LYS A 827 25.80 -18.44 30.86
N ASP A 828 25.08 -18.12 29.80
CA ASP A 828 25.56 -18.16 28.41
C ASP A 828 25.94 -16.76 27.87
N ARG A 829 26.15 -16.60 26.55
CA ARG A 829 26.53 -15.33 25.88
C ARG A 829 25.64 -14.11 26.23
N SER A 830 24.42 -14.31 26.72
CA SER A 830 23.48 -13.24 27.10
C SER A 830 23.68 -12.70 28.52
N PHE A 831 24.53 -13.37 29.34
CA PHE A 831 24.80 -13.01 30.73
C PHE A 831 25.11 -11.52 30.91
N TYR A 832 26.03 -11.00 30.10
CA TYR A 832 26.54 -9.64 30.27
C TYR A 832 25.46 -8.58 30.05
N ALA A 833 24.59 -8.75 29.05
CA ALA A 833 23.52 -7.80 28.79
C ALA A 833 22.45 -7.79 29.89
N GLU A 834 22.11 -8.97 30.41
CA GLU A 834 21.16 -9.14 31.53
C GLU A 834 21.74 -8.59 32.84
N ALA A 835 23.01 -8.91 33.15
CA ALA A 835 23.69 -8.44 34.35
C ALA A 835 23.89 -6.92 34.32
N VAL A 836 24.27 -6.34 33.18
CA VAL A 836 24.33 -4.87 33.03
C VAL A 836 22.97 -4.23 33.32
N SER A 837 21.87 -4.85 32.88
CA SER A 837 20.51 -4.36 33.14
C SER A 837 20.13 -4.44 34.62
N LEU A 838 20.53 -5.51 35.32
CA LEU A 838 20.37 -5.65 36.77
C LEU A 838 21.01 -4.48 37.54
N PHE A 839 22.20 -4.05 37.13
CA PHE A 839 22.92 -2.92 37.77
C PHE A 839 22.49 -1.53 37.28
N ARG A 840 21.56 -1.42 36.31
CA ARG A 840 20.99 -0.15 35.83
C ARG A 840 19.72 0.26 36.57
N ALA A 841 18.91 -0.69 37.01
CA ALA A 841 17.65 -0.42 37.70
C ALA A 841 17.82 0.45 38.96
N SER A 842 16.75 1.14 39.36
CA SER A 842 16.64 2.09 40.49
C SER A 842 17.19 1.62 41.85
N GLN A 843 17.54 0.35 42.00
CA GLN A 843 18.16 -0.25 43.20
C GLN A 843 19.65 0.11 43.38
N ARG A 844 20.27 0.79 42.41
CA ARG A 844 21.69 1.17 42.44
C ARG A 844 22.06 2.13 43.57
N GLU A 845 21.19 3.08 43.89
CA GLU A 845 21.44 4.02 45.00
C GLU A 845 21.49 3.30 46.35
N ASP A 846 20.63 2.30 46.54
CA ASP A 846 20.56 1.55 47.79
C ASP A 846 21.78 0.65 47.98
N LEU A 847 22.33 0.10 46.90
CA LEU A 847 23.57 -0.68 46.95
C LEU A 847 24.75 0.19 47.40
N PHE A 848 24.95 1.35 46.77
CA PHE A 848 26.07 2.23 47.12
C PHE A 848 25.90 2.93 48.47
N LYS A 849 24.67 3.13 48.97
CA LYS A 849 24.41 3.59 50.34
C LYS A 849 24.85 2.56 51.38
N LYS A 850 24.67 1.26 51.12
CA LYS A 850 25.06 0.16 52.03
C LYS A 850 26.56 -0.19 51.96
N LEU A 851 27.18 0.00 50.79
CA LEU A 851 28.56 -0.40 50.52
C LEU A 851 29.59 0.06 51.58
N PRO A 852 29.61 1.33 52.06
CA PRO A 852 30.57 1.76 53.09
C PRO A 852 30.44 0.99 54.40
N ILE A 853 29.20 0.74 54.83
CA ILE A 853 28.91 0.09 56.10
C ILE A 853 29.34 -1.39 56.02
N LEU A 854 28.96 -2.05 54.93
CA LEU A 854 29.28 -3.47 54.70
C LEU A 854 30.79 -3.70 54.60
N LEU A 855 31.51 -2.85 53.86
CA LEU A 855 32.96 -2.95 53.73
C LEU A 855 33.69 -2.64 55.04
N ALA A 856 33.23 -1.67 55.82
CA ALA A 856 33.83 -1.37 57.12
C ALA A 856 33.74 -2.54 58.11
N SER A 857 32.69 -3.36 58.00
CA SER A 857 32.53 -4.59 58.78
C SER A 857 33.20 -5.82 58.16
N SER A 858 33.68 -5.74 56.90
CA SER A 858 34.16 -6.90 56.15
C SER A 858 35.66 -7.14 56.35
N ARG A 859 36.04 -8.41 56.50
CA ARG A 859 37.44 -8.83 56.66
C ARG A 859 38.08 -9.19 55.31
N PRO A 860 39.43 -9.15 55.18
CA PRO A 860 40.12 -9.51 53.95
C PRO A 860 39.71 -10.86 53.33
N GLY A 861 39.30 -11.85 54.12
CA GLY A 861 38.85 -13.16 53.60
C GLY A 861 37.38 -13.24 53.15
N GLU A 862 36.60 -12.16 53.28
CA GLU A 862 35.18 -12.19 52.93
C GLU A 862 34.91 -11.85 51.45
N PRO A 863 33.82 -12.39 50.85
CA PRO A 863 33.54 -12.23 49.42
C PRO A 863 33.50 -10.77 48.92
N LEU A 864 32.89 -9.87 49.70
CA LEU A 864 32.77 -8.46 49.31
C LEU A 864 34.14 -7.76 49.29
N TYR A 865 34.97 -7.98 50.31
CA TYR A 865 36.32 -7.41 50.36
C TYR A 865 37.17 -7.94 49.19
N GLN A 866 37.11 -9.24 48.94
CA GLN A 866 37.85 -9.89 47.85
C GLN A 866 37.41 -9.38 46.47
N PHE A 867 36.12 -9.15 46.28
CA PHE A 867 35.63 -8.53 45.05
C PHE A 867 36.22 -7.14 44.84
N ILE A 868 36.21 -6.27 45.86
CA ILE A 868 36.83 -4.94 45.78
C ILE A 868 38.33 -5.03 45.48
N HIS A 869 39.03 -5.99 46.09
CA HIS A 869 40.44 -6.26 45.81
C HIS A 869 40.67 -6.58 44.33
N LEU A 870 39.89 -7.49 43.74
CA LEU A 870 40.01 -7.87 42.33
C LEU A 870 39.65 -6.71 41.38
N LEU A 871 38.67 -5.87 41.73
CA LEU A 871 38.37 -4.64 40.99
C LEU A 871 39.56 -3.67 41.00
N ALA A 872 40.21 -3.50 42.16
CA ALA A 872 41.39 -2.66 42.29
C ALA A 872 42.57 -3.22 41.49
N LEU A 873 42.79 -4.53 41.51
CA LEU A 873 43.82 -5.21 40.74
C LEU A 873 43.59 -5.03 39.22
N GLY A 874 42.37 -5.26 38.75
CA GLY A 874 42.03 -5.11 37.33
C GLY A 874 42.18 -3.67 36.82
N LEU A 875 41.61 -2.69 37.53
CA LEU A 875 41.72 -1.27 37.15
C LEU A 875 43.17 -0.77 37.23
N SER A 876 43.94 -1.20 38.23
CA SER A 876 45.34 -0.79 38.36
C SER A 876 46.23 -1.40 37.28
N GLY A 877 45.94 -2.63 36.84
CA GLY A 877 46.60 -3.25 35.69
C GLY A 877 46.32 -2.49 34.38
N LEU A 878 45.09 -2.00 34.19
CA LEU A 878 44.76 -1.13 33.05
C LEU A 878 45.56 0.18 33.06
N VAL A 879 45.67 0.82 34.23
CA VAL A 879 46.49 2.03 34.41
C VAL A 879 47.98 1.75 34.25
N PHE A 880 48.47 0.59 34.71
CA PHE A 880 49.86 0.15 34.50
C PHE A 880 50.16 -0.02 33.00
N TYR A 881 49.27 -0.65 32.24
CA TYR A 881 49.42 -0.78 30.79
C TYR A 881 49.45 0.59 30.09
N ALA A 882 48.62 1.55 30.50
CA ALA A 882 48.71 2.93 30.02
C ALA A 882 50.08 3.58 30.34
N GLY A 883 50.69 3.22 31.47
CA GLY A 883 52.06 3.59 31.82
C GLY A 883 53.11 2.96 30.90
N LEU A 884 52.94 1.71 30.47
CA LEU A 884 53.84 1.07 29.50
C LEU A 884 53.77 1.77 28.12
N LEU A 885 52.57 2.18 27.69
CA LEU A 885 52.41 2.99 26.47
C LEU A 885 53.18 4.32 26.59
N LEU A 886 53.10 5.00 27.75
CA LEU A 886 53.89 6.21 28.01
C LEU A 886 55.39 5.93 28.03
N ARG A 887 55.82 4.81 28.62
CA ARG A 887 57.24 4.41 28.66
C ARG A 887 57.80 4.26 27.26
N ARG A 888 57.06 3.60 26.37
CA ARG A 888 57.45 3.48 24.96
C ARG A 888 57.60 4.86 24.30
N LEU A 889 56.63 5.76 24.48
CA LEU A 889 56.73 7.12 23.93
C LEU A 889 57.92 7.92 24.50
N ARG A 890 58.33 7.65 25.75
CA ARG A 890 59.56 8.21 26.32
C ARG A 890 60.82 7.63 25.66
N GLN A 891 60.86 6.33 25.40
CA GLN A 891 61.96 5.68 24.68
C GLN A 891 62.08 6.18 23.23
N GLU A 892 60.96 6.54 22.60
CA GLU A 892 60.90 7.15 21.27
C GLU A 892 61.12 8.68 21.29
N GLU A 893 61.44 9.29 22.44
CA GLU A 893 61.62 10.74 22.64
C GLU A 893 60.39 11.62 22.31
N LYS A 894 59.22 11.01 22.06
CA LYS A 894 57.94 11.70 21.78
C LYS A 894 57.27 12.25 23.05
N TRP A 895 57.63 11.71 24.21
CA TRP A 895 57.21 12.20 25.53
C TRP A 895 58.44 12.53 26.39
N THR A 896 58.69 13.81 26.64
CA THR A 896 59.89 14.26 27.38
C THR A 896 59.62 14.75 28.80
N SER A 897 58.33 14.84 29.19
CA SER A 897 57.93 15.31 30.52
C SER A 897 58.18 14.25 31.59
N ASP A 898 58.84 14.65 32.68
CA ASP A 898 59.00 13.83 33.89
C ASP A 898 57.90 14.04 34.96
N GLU A 899 56.84 14.75 34.59
CA GLU A 899 55.60 14.83 35.37
C GLU A 899 54.60 13.75 34.91
N LEU A 900 53.77 13.29 35.85
CA LEU A 900 52.65 12.38 35.56
C LEU A 900 51.63 13.06 34.63
N PRO A 901 50.97 12.29 33.75
CA PRO A 901 49.92 12.82 32.89
C PRO A 901 48.64 13.16 33.68
N TYR A 902 47.77 13.97 33.07
CA TYR A 902 46.36 14.01 33.45
C TYR A 902 45.69 12.73 32.96
N LEU A 903 44.96 12.03 33.83
CA LEU A 903 44.26 10.80 33.47
C LEU A 903 42.75 11.06 33.44
N CYS A 904 42.16 10.97 32.25
CA CYS A 904 40.72 11.08 32.02
C CYS A 904 40.13 9.69 31.79
N VAL A 905 39.14 9.31 32.59
CA VAL A 905 38.49 8.00 32.49
C VAL A 905 37.02 8.17 32.15
N GLY A 906 36.59 7.61 31.03
CA GLY A 906 35.23 7.67 30.51
C GLY A 906 34.60 6.28 30.34
N GLY A 907 33.39 6.27 29.78
CA GLY A 907 32.70 5.04 29.43
C GLY A 907 31.88 4.47 30.57
N ASN A 908 31.00 3.52 30.23
CA ASN A 908 30.12 2.93 31.24
C ASN A 908 30.90 2.16 32.32
N GLY A 909 32.07 1.59 31.98
CA GLY A 909 32.98 0.91 32.89
C GLY A 909 33.69 1.82 33.89
N ALA A 910 33.78 3.14 33.64
CA ALA A 910 34.29 4.09 34.63
C ALA A 910 33.48 4.09 35.93
N ARG A 911 32.23 3.62 35.88
CA ARG A 911 31.37 3.43 37.06
C ARG A 911 31.93 2.42 38.07
N ILE A 912 32.85 1.55 37.66
CA ILE A 912 33.52 0.58 38.56
C ILE A 912 34.35 1.32 39.63
N PHE A 913 34.90 2.49 39.31
CA PHE A 913 35.66 3.30 40.28
C PHE A 913 34.83 3.70 41.50
N ASN A 914 33.50 3.82 41.36
CA ASN A 914 32.63 4.13 42.49
C ASN A 914 32.63 3.01 43.56
N TRP A 915 32.97 1.78 43.20
CA TRP A 915 33.17 0.69 44.17
C TRP A 915 34.44 0.91 45.00
N LEU A 916 35.49 1.47 44.39
CA LEU A 916 36.75 1.76 45.07
C LEU A 916 36.69 3.00 45.97
N SER A 917 35.78 3.94 45.68
CA SER A 917 35.51 5.13 46.50
C SER A 917 34.38 4.95 47.51
N LEU A 918 34.00 3.69 47.81
CA LEU A 918 32.94 3.37 48.78
C LEU A 918 31.61 4.07 48.44
N GLY A 919 31.19 4.00 47.18
CA GLY A 919 29.90 4.54 46.70
C GLY A 919 29.85 6.06 46.52
N ARG A 920 30.93 6.78 46.83
CA ARG A 920 31.04 8.23 46.55
C ARG A 920 31.59 8.48 45.15
N ALA A 921 31.42 9.68 44.62
CA ALA A 921 32.09 10.08 43.38
C ALA A 921 33.62 10.00 43.57
N PHE A 922 34.26 9.17 42.74
CA PHE A 922 35.71 9.03 42.74
C PHE A 922 36.36 10.34 42.28
N ASN A 923 37.39 10.80 42.98
CA ASN A 923 38.13 12.00 42.60
C ASN A 923 39.60 11.86 43.00
N LYS A 924 40.44 12.83 42.62
CA LYS A 924 41.87 12.85 42.90
C LYS A 924 42.26 12.66 44.39
N ASN A 925 41.37 13.03 45.32
CA ASN A 925 41.61 12.90 46.76
C ASN A 925 41.22 11.50 47.30
N THR A 926 40.55 10.67 46.50
CA THR A 926 40.25 9.28 46.85
C THR A 926 41.56 8.53 47.05
N LYS A 927 41.70 7.83 48.20
CA LYS A 927 42.93 7.17 48.63
C LYS A 927 43.52 6.22 47.57
N GLN A 928 42.66 5.48 46.87
CA GLN A 928 43.02 4.54 45.80
C GLN A 928 43.72 5.23 44.61
N THR A 929 43.68 6.56 44.51
CA THR A 929 44.52 7.31 43.56
C THR A 929 46.02 7.10 43.82
N GLU A 930 46.43 6.80 45.05
CA GLU A 930 47.82 6.47 45.39
C GLU A 930 48.27 5.16 44.75
N LEU A 931 47.38 4.15 44.70
CA LEU A 931 47.64 2.91 43.95
C LEU A 931 47.84 3.21 42.47
N PHE A 932 46.91 3.93 41.84
CA PHE A 932 46.99 4.29 40.42
C PHE A 932 48.23 5.14 40.11
N THR A 933 48.59 6.06 41.01
CA THR A 933 49.83 6.86 40.92
C THR A 933 51.06 5.95 40.95
N SER A 934 51.11 5.00 41.90
CA SER A 934 52.24 4.08 42.08
C SER A 934 52.46 3.18 40.86
N VAL A 935 51.40 2.51 40.39
CA VAL A 935 51.49 1.58 39.25
C VAL A 935 51.81 2.32 37.95
N LEU A 936 51.19 3.48 37.70
CA LEU A 936 51.48 4.28 36.50
C LEU A 936 52.93 4.77 36.52
N ARG A 937 53.40 5.28 37.66
CA ARG A 937 54.77 5.78 37.81
C ARG A 937 55.79 4.66 37.59
N THR A 938 55.51 3.47 38.12
CA THR A 938 56.37 2.30 37.98
C THR A 938 56.45 1.86 36.52
N ALA A 939 55.31 1.74 35.85
CA ALA A 939 55.24 1.35 34.45
C ALA A 939 55.88 2.38 33.50
N ALA A 940 55.64 3.67 33.74
CA ALA A 940 56.12 4.77 32.89
C ALA A 940 57.57 5.21 33.18
N GLU A 941 58.16 4.73 34.28
CA GLU A 941 59.47 5.15 34.79
C GLU A 941 59.60 6.68 34.96
N ILE A 942 58.59 7.28 35.58
CA ILE A 942 58.50 8.73 35.83
C ILE A 942 59.06 9.07 37.22
N GLY A 943 59.99 10.03 37.31
CA GLY A 943 60.63 10.42 38.58
C GLY A 943 59.85 11.44 39.42
N GLY A 944 58.88 12.15 38.84
CA GLY A 944 58.15 13.24 39.48
C GLY A 944 57.38 12.86 40.75
N GLN A 945 57.48 13.72 41.79
CA GLN A 945 56.83 13.51 43.09
C GLN A 945 55.32 13.88 43.15
N GLY A 946 54.73 14.34 42.04
CA GLY A 946 53.31 14.72 41.97
C GLY A 946 52.35 13.53 42.14
N ARG A 947 51.11 13.80 42.56
CA ARG A 947 50.01 12.82 42.58
C ARG A 947 49.25 12.87 41.25
N LEU A 948 48.75 11.72 40.80
CA LEU A 948 47.96 11.63 39.56
C LEU A 948 46.68 12.50 39.66
N ASP A 949 46.46 13.40 38.69
CA ASP A 949 45.17 14.08 38.52
C ASP A 949 44.25 13.18 37.67
N LEU A 950 43.49 12.33 38.36
CA LEU A 950 42.52 11.41 37.77
C LEU A 950 41.13 12.04 37.80
N ARG A 951 40.52 12.17 36.61
CA ARG A 951 39.16 12.67 36.42
C ARG A 951 38.29 11.60 35.79
N ILE A 952 37.13 11.37 36.39
CA ILE A 952 36.10 10.51 35.83
C ILE A 952 35.06 11.38 35.15
N SER A 953 34.64 10.97 33.96
CA SER A 953 33.56 11.60 33.21
C SER A 953 32.31 11.81 34.07
N SER A 954 31.76 13.01 33.97
CA SER A 954 30.50 13.43 34.58
C SER A 954 29.29 12.73 33.96
N GLN A 955 29.40 12.26 32.71
CA GLN A 955 28.35 11.54 32.00
C GLN A 955 28.88 10.23 31.37
N PRO A 956 29.10 9.18 32.18
CA PRO A 956 29.55 7.88 31.67
C PRO A 956 28.70 7.36 30.51
N LYS A 957 29.35 6.98 29.41
CA LYS A 957 28.81 6.50 28.12
C LYS A 957 28.39 7.61 27.14
N ALA A 958 28.42 8.89 27.51
CA ALA A 958 28.16 10.00 26.59
C ALA A 958 29.37 10.36 25.71
N GLU A 959 30.58 9.97 26.11
CA GLU A 959 31.84 10.56 25.66
C GLU A 959 32.04 10.41 24.15
N VAL A 960 31.89 9.19 23.64
CA VAL A 960 32.08 8.91 22.22
C VAL A 960 31.00 9.58 21.37
N ALA A 961 29.72 9.33 21.67
CA ALA A 961 28.61 9.86 20.87
C ALA A 961 28.59 11.40 20.85
N TYR A 962 28.87 12.06 21.98
CA TYR A 962 29.02 13.52 22.05
C TYR A 962 30.27 13.98 21.28
N GLY A 963 31.42 13.33 21.52
CA GLY A 963 32.71 13.74 20.97
C GLY A 963 32.78 13.64 19.44
N LEU A 964 32.07 12.68 18.85
CA LEU A 964 31.89 12.54 17.40
C LEU A 964 31.33 13.82 16.75
N LEU A 965 30.48 14.56 17.48
CA LEU A 965 29.81 15.77 16.98
C LEU A 965 30.66 17.04 17.15
N LYS A 966 31.71 17.03 17.98
CA LYS A 966 32.63 18.17 18.15
C LYS A 966 33.83 18.04 17.20
N SER A 967 33.58 18.12 15.89
CA SER A 967 34.58 17.90 14.82
C SER A 967 35.09 19.17 14.10
N GLU A 968 34.83 20.35 14.66
CA GLU A 968 35.12 21.65 14.03
C GLU A 968 36.62 21.96 13.88
N ARG A 969 37.50 21.30 14.63
CA ARG A 969 38.96 21.34 14.44
C ARG A 969 39.53 19.92 14.42
N PRO A 970 40.24 19.50 13.36
CA PRO A 970 40.87 18.19 13.34
C PRO A 970 41.96 18.16 14.42
N LEU A 971 41.88 17.17 15.29
CA LEU A 971 42.98 16.80 16.16
C LEU A 971 44.13 16.31 15.28
N LYS A 972 45.36 16.74 15.57
CA LYS A 972 46.54 16.29 14.83
C LYS A 972 46.89 14.87 15.29
N LYS A 973 47.43 14.05 14.39
CA LYS A 973 47.79 12.66 14.66
C LYS A 973 49.17 12.37 14.08
N GLU A 974 50.00 11.66 14.83
CA GLU A 974 51.25 11.09 14.32
C GLU A 974 50.96 9.96 13.31
N GLU A 975 51.83 9.77 12.31
CA GLU A 975 51.60 8.80 11.22
C GLU A 975 51.31 7.37 11.74
N GLU A 976 51.98 6.95 12.81
CA GLU A 976 51.80 5.63 13.45
C GLU A 976 51.16 5.73 14.85
N ALA A 977 50.08 6.50 14.99
CA ALA A 977 49.47 6.62 16.32
C ALA A 977 48.66 5.39 16.77
N ILE A 978 48.27 4.44 15.90
CA ILE A 978 47.59 3.20 16.34
C ILE A 978 48.64 2.14 16.64
N ILE A 979 48.75 1.73 17.90
CA ILE A 979 49.77 0.80 18.38
C ILE A 979 49.14 -0.20 19.34
N GLU A 980 49.25 -1.49 19.01
CA GLU A 980 48.92 -2.57 19.95
C GLU A 980 50.20 -3.04 20.61
N LEU A 981 50.54 -2.42 21.75
CA LEU A 981 51.77 -2.70 22.48
C LEU A 981 51.73 -4.13 23.04
N ALA A 982 52.78 -4.94 22.81
CA ALA A 982 52.84 -6.29 23.40
C ALA A 982 52.76 -6.23 24.95
N GLY A 983 53.50 -5.32 25.57
CA GLY A 983 53.52 -5.08 27.01
C GLY A 983 54.25 -6.15 27.83
N GLU A 984 54.63 -7.25 27.19
CA GLU A 984 55.50 -8.32 27.71
C GLU A 984 56.40 -8.81 26.59
N ASP A 985 57.58 -9.30 26.95
CA ASP A 985 58.45 -9.99 26.00
C ASP A 985 57.81 -11.32 25.57
N SER A 986 58.13 -11.82 24.38
CA SER A 986 57.74 -13.15 23.91
C SER A 986 58.81 -13.72 22.99
N ILE A 987 58.70 -15.00 22.63
CA ILE A 987 59.65 -15.68 21.75
C ILE A 987 58.91 -16.19 20.51
N ASP A 988 59.36 -15.78 19.33
CA ASP A 988 58.77 -16.22 18.06
C ASP A 988 59.19 -17.65 17.67
N GLY A 989 58.61 -18.19 16.60
CA GLY A 989 58.93 -19.53 16.10
C GLY A 989 60.38 -19.74 15.65
N SER A 990 61.18 -18.66 15.51
CA SER A 990 62.61 -18.72 15.21
C SER A 990 63.50 -18.72 16.46
N GLY A 991 62.91 -18.54 17.64
CA GLY A 991 63.63 -18.37 18.90
C GLY A 991 64.07 -16.94 19.18
N THR A 992 63.60 -15.95 18.40
CA THR A 992 63.96 -14.54 18.57
C THR A 992 63.01 -13.87 19.59
N ILE A 993 63.57 -12.99 20.43
CA ILE A 993 62.78 -12.23 21.41
C ILE A 993 62.02 -11.12 20.69
N VAL A 994 60.68 -11.18 20.75
CA VAL A 994 59.78 -10.08 20.43
C VAL A 994 59.60 -9.26 21.70
N GLY A 995 60.24 -8.08 21.74
CA GLY A 995 60.29 -7.26 22.95
C GLY A 995 58.94 -6.63 23.32
N TRP A 996 58.75 -6.33 24.61
CA TRP A 996 57.52 -5.75 25.17
C TRP A 996 57.08 -4.43 24.52
N SER A 997 58.04 -3.65 24.01
CA SER A 997 57.77 -2.35 23.38
C SER A 997 57.33 -2.47 21.92
N SER A 998 57.32 -3.68 21.36
CA SER A 998 56.92 -3.93 19.98
C SER A 998 55.44 -3.60 19.73
N ASN A 999 55.14 -3.15 18.50
CA ASN A 999 53.78 -3.11 17.98
C ASN A 999 53.41 -4.51 17.49
N LEU A 1000 52.54 -5.20 18.20
CA LEU A 1000 52.13 -6.55 17.92
C LEU A 1000 51.21 -6.57 16.71
N LYS A 1001 51.64 -7.22 15.63
CA LYS A 1001 50.87 -7.30 14.38
C LYS A 1001 50.18 -8.66 14.23
N PRO A 1002 49.03 -8.74 13.53
CA PRO A 1002 48.33 -10.00 13.28
C PRO A 1002 49.20 -11.11 12.69
N GLU A 1003 50.10 -10.77 11.78
CA GLU A 1003 50.97 -11.75 11.10
C GLU A 1003 51.95 -12.41 12.07
N VAL A 1004 52.41 -11.67 13.08
CA VAL A 1004 53.31 -12.17 14.13
C VAL A 1004 52.57 -13.15 15.04
N LEU A 1005 51.32 -12.87 15.37
CA LEU A 1005 50.48 -13.76 16.17
C LEU A 1005 50.13 -15.05 15.43
N ALA A 1006 49.75 -14.95 14.15
CA ALA A 1006 49.45 -16.10 13.29
C ALA A 1006 50.67 -17.00 13.07
N ALA A 1007 51.88 -16.43 12.99
CA ALA A 1007 53.13 -17.18 12.88
C ALA A 1007 53.46 -17.97 14.16
N GLY A 1008 52.84 -17.61 15.30
CA GLY A 1008 52.99 -18.29 16.58
C GLY A 1008 54.03 -17.64 17.50
N LEU A 1009 53.60 -17.36 18.73
CA LEU A 1009 54.44 -16.86 19.81
C LEU A 1009 54.45 -17.82 21.00
N SER A 1010 55.53 -17.79 21.76
CA SER A 1010 55.66 -18.48 23.04
C SER A 1010 55.91 -17.50 24.19
N VAL A 1011 55.32 -17.83 25.33
CA VAL A 1011 55.32 -17.00 26.53
C VAL A 1011 56.69 -17.04 27.21
N PRO A 1012 57.21 -15.91 27.73
CA PRO A 1012 58.49 -15.90 28.46
C PRO A 1012 58.36 -16.61 29.81
N GLU A 1013 59.50 -17.00 30.39
CA GLU A 1013 59.46 -17.73 31.67
C GLU A 1013 58.93 -16.88 32.85
N ASP A 1014 59.15 -15.56 32.87
CA ASP A 1014 59.02 -14.78 34.11
C ASP A 1014 58.08 -13.56 34.08
N PHE A 1015 57.38 -13.28 32.95
CA PHE A 1015 56.52 -12.10 32.72
C PHE A 1015 57.01 -10.83 33.44
N THR A 1016 58.10 -10.24 32.92
CA THR A 1016 58.84 -9.17 33.60
C THR A 1016 57.95 -7.99 34.01
N HIS A 1017 57.02 -7.55 33.15
CA HIS A 1017 56.19 -6.38 33.43
C HIS A 1017 54.99 -6.69 34.35
N LEU A 1018 54.40 -7.87 34.26
CA LEU A 1018 53.33 -8.35 35.12
C LEU A 1018 53.85 -8.57 36.54
N ARG A 1019 55.05 -9.15 36.67
CA ARG A 1019 55.75 -9.28 37.95
C ARG A 1019 56.04 -7.90 38.56
N SER A 1020 56.48 -6.94 37.76
CA SER A 1020 56.70 -5.54 38.18
C SER A 1020 55.39 -4.86 38.63
N PHE A 1021 54.31 -5.06 37.88
CA PHE A 1021 52.97 -4.59 38.24
C PHE A 1021 52.52 -5.16 39.59
N VAL A 1022 52.61 -6.48 39.78
CA VAL A 1022 52.22 -7.13 41.04
C VAL A 1022 53.07 -6.64 42.20
N ALA A 1023 54.38 -6.41 42.01
CA ALA A 1023 55.23 -5.83 43.04
C ALA A 1023 54.78 -4.40 43.44
N ALA A 1024 54.49 -3.54 42.46
CA ALA A 1024 53.99 -2.18 42.71
C ALA A 1024 52.62 -2.18 43.39
N TYR A 1025 51.73 -3.10 42.99
CA TYR A 1025 50.44 -3.32 43.59
C TYR A 1025 50.56 -3.79 45.06
N ASN A 1026 51.40 -4.79 45.31
CA ASN A 1026 51.62 -5.35 46.64
C ASN A 1026 52.24 -4.34 47.61
N ALA A 1027 53.11 -3.45 47.12
CA ALA A 1027 53.67 -2.37 47.93
C ALA A 1027 52.56 -1.44 48.48
N TYR A 1028 51.52 -1.17 47.68
CA TYR A 1028 50.34 -0.43 48.16
C TYR A 1028 49.46 -1.29 49.08
N ALA A 1029 49.24 -2.56 48.74
CA ALA A 1029 48.44 -3.48 49.55
C ALA A 1029 49.03 -3.70 50.97
N ALA A 1030 50.35 -3.56 51.13
CA ALA A 1030 51.02 -3.63 52.44
C ALA A 1030 50.69 -2.45 53.37
N THR A 1031 50.06 -1.38 52.87
CA THR A 1031 49.64 -0.24 53.71
C THR A 1031 48.39 -0.59 54.52
N LYS A 1032 48.37 -0.20 55.81
CA LYS A 1032 47.30 -0.55 56.78
C LYS A 1032 45.89 -0.07 56.41
N GLU A 1033 45.78 0.82 55.44
CA GLU A 1033 44.54 1.50 55.07
C GLU A 1033 44.10 1.17 53.63
N SER A 1034 44.69 0.13 53.02
CA SER A 1034 44.36 -0.28 51.65
C SER A 1034 43.13 -1.21 51.61
N LEU A 1035 42.29 -1.03 50.58
CA LEU A 1035 41.22 -1.97 50.20
C LEU A 1035 41.77 -3.02 49.21
N ALA A 1036 42.98 -3.52 49.47
CA ALA A 1036 43.74 -4.38 48.57
C ALA A 1036 44.40 -5.51 49.36
N SER A 1037 44.48 -6.71 48.78
CA SER A 1037 45.21 -7.84 49.35
C SER A 1037 46.48 -8.14 48.54
N PRO A 1038 47.61 -8.53 49.17
CA PRO A 1038 48.80 -8.92 48.44
C PRO A 1038 48.58 -10.17 47.58
N VAL A 1039 49.10 -10.16 46.36
CA VAL A 1039 49.09 -11.27 45.40
C VAL A 1039 50.42 -12.02 45.46
N ASN A 1040 50.40 -13.34 45.67
CA ASN A 1040 51.63 -14.15 45.63
C ASN A 1040 51.93 -14.61 44.19
N PHE A 1041 52.67 -13.77 43.46
CA PHE A 1041 52.96 -14.00 42.04
C PHE A 1041 53.60 -15.36 41.75
N ASN A 1042 54.53 -15.82 42.59
CA ASN A 1042 55.27 -17.07 42.34
C ASN A 1042 54.36 -18.30 42.38
N GLU A 1043 53.26 -18.26 43.14
CA GLU A 1043 52.30 -19.36 43.22
C GLU A 1043 51.33 -19.39 42.04
N VAL A 1044 51.12 -18.26 41.35
CA VAL A 1044 50.19 -18.13 40.22
C VAL A 1044 50.87 -18.09 38.86
N ALA A 1045 52.18 -17.82 38.81
CA ALA A 1045 52.93 -17.60 37.57
C ALA A 1045 52.82 -18.76 36.57
N GLN A 1046 52.84 -20.02 37.04
CA GLN A 1046 52.70 -21.17 36.14
C GLN A 1046 51.31 -21.24 35.50
N SER A 1047 50.24 -21.12 36.30
CA SER A 1047 48.86 -21.12 35.79
C SER A 1047 48.62 -19.99 34.80
N ILE A 1048 49.20 -18.81 35.04
CA ILE A 1048 49.12 -17.67 34.12
C ILE A 1048 49.81 -18.01 32.80
N ARG A 1049 51.02 -18.60 32.83
CA ARG A 1049 51.75 -19.00 31.61
C ARG A 1049 50.95 -19.99 30.78
N ASP A 1050 50.38 -21.01 31.41
CA ASP A 1050 49.60 -22.04 30.73
C ASP A 1050 48.39 -21.42 30.01
N ILE A 1051 47.62 -20.56 30.71
CA ILE A 1051 46.44 -19.88 30.13
C ILE A 1051 46.84 -18.96 28.95
N VAL A 1052 47.91 -18.18 29.10
CA VAL A 1052 48.35 -17.26 28.05
C VAL A 1052 48.89 -18.02 26.84
N GLN A 1053 49.60 -19.13 27.06
CA GLN A 1053 50.15 -19.94 25.97
C GLN A 1053 49.04 -20.63 25.17
N ASP A 1054 47.98 -21.09 25.84
CA ASP A 1054 46.79 -21.64 25.20
C ASP A 1054 46.12 -20.59 24.29
N GLU A 1055 45.92 -19.37 24.79
CA GLU A 1055 45.33 -18.28 23.99
C GLU A 1055 46.23 -17.86 22.82
N LEU A 1056 47.55 -17.89 22.96
CA LEU A 1056 48.49 -17.66 21.85
C LEU A 1056 48.42 -18.76 20.78
N ASN A 1057 48.15 -20.01 21.16
CA ASN A 1057 48.02 -21.11 20.21
C ASN A 1057 46.75 -20.98 19.36
N GLU A 1058 45.67 -20.39 19.87
CA GLU A 1058 44.43 -20.15 19.11
C GLU A 1058 44.63 -19.21 17.90
N TYR A 1059 45.64 -18.33 17.93
CA TYR A 1059 45.92 -17.43 16.81
C TYR A 1059 46.52 -18.15 15.58
N LYS A 1060 47.19 -19.29 15.78
CA LYS A 1060 47.82 -20.05 14.68
C LYS A 1060 46.81 -20.61 13.68
N GLU A 1061 45.55 -20.74 14.09
CA GLU A 1061 44.46 -21.30 13.29
C GLU A 1061 43.62 -20.20 12.60
N GLN A 1062 43.91 -18.92 12.81
CA GLN A 1062 43.12 -17.78 12.31
C GLN A 1062 43.77 -17.11 11.10
N ASP A 1063 42.93 -16.55 10.22
CA ASP A 1063 43.38 -15.68 9.13
C ASP A 1063 43.94 -14.35 9.71
N PRO A 1064 45.17 -13.94 9.37
CA PRO A 1064 45.73 -12.65 9.79
C PRO A 1064 44.80 -11.44 9.58
N HIS A 1065 43.96 -11.45 8.54
CA HIS A 1065 43.02 -10.35 8.27
C HIS A 1065 41.78 -10.33 9.19
N SER A 1066 41.48 -11.41 9.91
CA SER A 1066 40.40 -11.49 10.88
C SER A 1066 40.87 -11.40 12.34
N ILE A 1067 42.19 -11.55 12.59
CA ILE A 1067 42.77 -11.49 13.92
C ILE A 1067 42.54 -10.11 14.56
N VAL A 1068 41.93 -10.15 15.76
CA VAL A 1068 41.93 -9.02 16.69
C VAL A 1068 43.09 -9.20 17.66
N VAL A 1069 44.08 -8.31 17.54
CA VAL A 1069 45.28 -8.31 18.38
C VAL A 1069 44.91 -8.07 19.83
N LYS A 1070 45.42 -8.91 20.75
CA LYS A 1070 45.33 -8.70 22.19
C LYS A 1070 46.74 -8.55 22.75
N PRO A 1071 47.07 -7.43 23.41
CA PRO A 1071 48.35 -7.25 24.10
C PRO A 1071 48.66 -8.39 25.06
N LEU A 1072 49.89 -8.90 25.03
CA LEU A 1072 50.34 -10.02 25.85
C LEU A 1072 50.22 -9.71 27.35
N PHE A 1073 50.58 -8.49 27.77
CA PHE A 1073 50.37 -8.04 29.16
C PHE A 1073 48.91 -8.11 29.57
N ILE A 1074 47.97 -7.71 28.71
CA ILE A 1074 46.54 -7.69 29.01
C ILE A 1074 45.98 -9.12 29.08
N THR A 1075 46.44 -10.00 28.20
CA THR A 1075 46.13 -11.43 28.26
C THR A 1075 46.63 -12.04 29.58
N ALA A 1076 47.85 -11.71 29.99
CA ALA A 1076 48.41 -12.18 31.25
C ALA A 1076 47.72 -11.58 32.49
N LEU A 1077 47.28 -10.32 32.44
CA LEU A 1077 46.49 -9.66 33.48
C LEU A 1077 45.11 -10.32 33.66
N LYS A 1078 44.44 -10.69 32.56
CA LYS A 1078 43.19 -11.45 32.60
C LYS A 1078 43.38 -12.82 33.25
N ALA A 1079 44.44 -13.52 32.85
CA ALA A 1079 44.79 -14.81 33.44
C ALA A 1079 45.08 -14.65 34.94
N LEU A 1080 45.80 -13.60 35.36
CA LEU A 1080 46.03 -13.28 36.76
C LEU A 1080 44.70 -13.09 37.52
N LEU A 1081 43.79 -12.27 37.02
CA LEU A 1081 42.48 -12.05 37.65
C LEU A 1081 41.68 -13.34 37.79
N LYS A 1082 41.70 -14.19 36.76
CA LYS A 1082 41.03 -15.49 36.77
C LYS A 1082 41.61 -16.42 37.82
N VAL A 1083 42.94 -16.59 37.84
CA VAL A 1083 43.63 -17.48 38.77
C VAL A 1083 43.48 -16.99 40.21
N GLU A 1084 43.67 -15.69 40.46
CA GLU A 1084 43.46 -15.12 41.80
C GLU A 1084 42.04 -15.37 42.27
N ALA A 1085 41.05 -15.09 41.43
CA ALA A 1085 39.66 -15.37 41.77
C ALA A 1085 39.45 -16.85 42.13
N GLU A 1086 39.98 -17.80 41.33
CA GLU A 1086 39.83 -19.25 41.55
C GLU A 1086 40.47 -19.72 42.86
N ARG A 1087 41.67 -19.23 43.18
CA ARG A 1087 42.40 -19.61 44.40
C ARG A 1087 41.64 -19.28 45.67
N TRP A 1088 40.95 -18.15 45.70
CA TRP A 1088 40.13 -17.77 46.84
C TRP A 1088 38.90 -18.69 47.03
N LEU A 1089 38.41 -19.37 45.99
CA LEU A 1089 37.37 -20.42 46.14
C LEU A 1089 37.93 -21.73 46.66
N GLY A 1090 39.13 -22.11 46.20
CA GLY A 1090 39.77 -23.37 46.54
C GLY A 1090 40.20 -23.48 48.01
N GLY A 1091 40.45 -22.34 48.67
CA GLY A 1091 40.83 -22.28 50.10
C GLY A 1091 39.69 -22.52 51.10
N GLY A 1092 38.48 -22.84 50.63
CA GLY A 1092 37.31 -23.16 51.45
C GLY A 1092 36.84 -24.62 51.39
N ARG A 1093 37.69 -25.55 50.93
CA ARG A 1093 37.44 -27.00 51.05
C ARG A 1093 38.27 -27.63 52.15
#